data_AF-A0A965DZQ1-F1
#
_entry.id   AF-A0A965DZQ1-F1
#
_cell.length_a   1.000
_cell.length_b   1.000
_cell.length_c   1.000
_cell.angle_alpha   90.00
_cell.angle_beta   90.00
_cell.angle_gamma   90.00
#
_symmetry.space_group_name_H-M   'P 1'
#
loop_
_entity.id
_entity.type
_entity.pdbx_description
1 polymer ?
#
loop_
_entity_poly.entity_id
_entity_poly.type
_entity_poly.pdbx_seq_one_letter_code
_entity_poly.pdbx_strand_id
1 'polypeptide(L)'
;MSRQKIQGSQLSWLMAALTEWQTAGLIQSDQADRILARYESENDLAQNKRSLLTLTLQAMAALLFGLSVLLVIGFNWEAMPRETKLAIILVAVACTHGVGLFLKVTGRAPRLAESVVLLGCFMYGAGIWLIAQAFHLDAHYPDGVWWWAVGVLPFALCLDTLLCHILFVVLMAIWAGQEIIVFKHLLISLLFGPWQWPNGAYSLLLMVIPGLIWGYRKGSPTTVGLYVALLTWWAILQPVAWGVESHGVFWIGSIGAILLIISEAHDRGDAMAIPYRLCGVLLSAGSLIPLSSYEFWRFRTDSFAFVSDISEQLLSVSAIIATSTILILIGVTGLLLFLLTKRGTPNAERSNDLLYRLAFPVGLALCLALMSYWSVVSTDAKANLIPTVLANLAMLGLSIHLIRIGVREERLRPFGAGILYFLIWANVRYFDLFSGAGGMLLAAGFFFLCGIGLVVLTLFWRRTQAMRWERESLALATVPFIGPAWIDWPARWVSSHVRLIMIGTIMAQLLILGGMIVVQAVPLVYGETIVLQVNPIDPRDPFRGDYVILDYEINRNAAAEMLHGPGANQRRLTRNLIDRTIYVTLEPDPDGKHLRAGKVGLERPVNGKYIRGRFTNDNRQPIQFGIEAFYVQEGKGLKLEKLRNSRKLSAEIALSPWGQAKLRRLIVEDGEGR
;
A
#
# COMPACT_ATOMS: atom_id res chain seq x y z
N MET A 1 9.52 -29.63 -8.89
CA MET A 1 10.07 -30.03 -10.21
C MET A 1 9.98 -28.84 -11.13
N SER A 2 11.09 -28.39 -11.74
CA SER A 2 10.97 -27.62 -12.99
C SER A 2 10.62 -28.63 -14.08
N ARG A 3 9.49 -28.39 -14.74
CA ARG A 3 9.00 -29.27 -15.77
C ARG A 3 9.89 -29.12 -17.02
N GLN A 4 10.36 -30.22 -17.60
CA GLN A 4 11.15 -30.23 -18.83
C GLN A 4 10.29 -29.81 -20.01
N LYS A 5 10.75 -28.82 -20.78
CA LYS A 5 10.01 -28.39 -21.97
C LYS A 5 9.99 -29.50 -23.02
N ILE A 6 8.79 -29.87 -23.47
CA ILE A 6 8.58 -30.89 -24.50
C ILE A 6 7.73 -30.31 -25.62
N GLN A 7 8.05 -30.65 -26.87
CA GLN A 7 7.22 -30.24 -28.01
C GLN A 7 5.88 -31.00 -28.00
N GLY A 8 4.82 -30.40 -28.54
CA GLY A 8 3.47 -30.99 -28.50
C GLY A 8 3.37 -32.37 -29.18
N SER A 9 4.15 -32.61 -30.24
CA SER A 9 4.26 -33.91 -30.91
C SER A 9 4.93 -34.98 -30.04
N GLN A 10 5.97 -34.59 -29.28
CA GLN A 10 6.68 -35.49 -28.38
C GLN A 10 5.86 -35.80 -27.13
N LEU A 11 5.06 -34.85 -26.63
CA LEU A 11 4.16 -35.08 -25.51
C LEU A 11 3.00 -36.00 -25.88
N SER A 12 2.41 -35.82 -27.05
CA SER A 12 1.33 -36.70 -27.54
C SER A 12 1.84 -38.13 -27.75
N TRP A 13 3.04 -38.30 -28.30
CA TRP A 13 3.72 -39.58 -28.34
C TRP A 13 3.93 -40.17 -26.94
N LEU A 14 4.43 -39.38 -25.99
CA LEU A 14 4.69 -39.83 -24.62
C LEU A 14 3.40 -40.26 -23.91
N MET A 15 2.30 -39.52 -24.08
CA MET A 15 0.99 -39.89 -23.53
C MET A 15 0.47 -41.21 -24.10
N ALA A 16 0.62 -41.42 -25.41
CA ALA A 16 0.25 -42.68 -26.06
C ALA A 16 1.10 -43.85 -25.53
N ALA A 17 2.42 -43.66 -25.44
CA ALA A 17 3.34 -44.66 -24.91
C ALA A 17 3.06 -45.00 -23.44
N LEU A 18 2.78 -44.00 -22.59
CA LEU A 18 2.41 -44.22 -21.19
C LEU A 18 1.11 -45.01 -21.06
N THR A 19 0.13 -44.74 -21.91
CA THR A 19 -1.14 -45.48 -21.93
C THR A 19 -0.90 -46.94 -22.33
N GLU A 20 -0.09 -47.17 -23.36
CA GLU A 20 0.29 -48.50 -23.80
C GLU A 20 1.03 -49.28 -22.70
N TRP A 21 2.01 -48.65 -22.05
CA TRP A 21 2.77 -49.24 -20.95
C TRP A 21 1.93 -49.53 -19.71
N GLN A 22 0.91 -48.70 -19.44
CA GLN A 22 -0.09 -48.99 -18.40
C GLN A 22 -0.94 -50.21 -18.76
N THR A 23 -1.46 -50.27 -20.00
CA THR A 23 -2.27 -51.42 -20.44
C THR A 23 -1.48 -52.72 -20.50
N ALA A 24 -0.18 -52.64 -20.77
CA ALA A 24 0.74 -53.78 -20.75
C ALA A 24 1.20 -54.17 -19.33
N GLY A 25 0.80 -53.43 -18.29
CA GLY A 25 1.18 -53.70 -16.90
C GLY A 25 2.66 -53.40 -16.57
N LEU A 26 3.36 -52.67 -17.44
CA LEU A 26 4.77 -52.31 -17.26
C LEU A 26 4.95 -51.18 -16.22
N ILE A 27 3.94 -50.32 -16.08
CA ILE A 27 3.92 -49.20 -15.12
C ILE A 27 2.54 -49.04 -14.48
N GLN A 28 2.50 -48.54 -13.24
CA GLN A 28 1.27 -48.19 -12.53
C GLN A 28 0.74 -46.80 -12.92
N SER A 29 -0.52 -46.51 -12.58
CA SER A 29 -1.15 -45.22 -12.87
C SER A 29 -0.43 -44.05 -12.21
N ASP A 30 0.00 -44.21 -10.96
CA ASP A 30 0.77 -43.20 -10.23
C ASP A 30 2.14 -42.93 -10.88
N GLN A 31 2.78 -43.96 -11.43
CA GLN A 31 4.07 -43.86 -12.11
C GLN A 31 3.94 -43.09 -13.42
N ALA A 32 2.90 -43.36 -14.21
CA ALA A 32 2.64 -42.61 -15.44
C ALA A 32 2.34 -41.13 -15.17
N ASP A 33 1.51 -40.83 -14.15
CA ASP A 33 1.21 -39.46 -13.75
C ASP A 33 2.47 -38.73 -13.28
N ARG A 34 3.36 -39.42 -12.56
CA ARG A 34 4.66 -38.88 -12.14
C ARG A 34 5.62 -38.64 -13.30
N ILE A 35 5.55 -39.44 -14.38
CA ILE A 35 6.33 -39.23 -15.60
C ILE A 35 5.79 -38.02 -16.37
N LEU A 36 4.47 -37.93 -16.55
CA LEU A 36 3.81 -36.79 -17.20
C LEU A 36 4.05 -35.47 -16.46
N ALA A 37 3.99 -35.50 -15.12
CA ALA A 37 4.23 -34.32 -14.28
C ALA A 37 5.65 -33.75 -14.39
N ARG A 38 6.59 -34.46 -15.04
CA ARG A 38 7.94 -33.98 -15.30
C ARG A 38 8.05 -33.08 -16.53
N TYR A 39 7.07 -33.03 -17.40
CA TYR A 39 7.15 -32.29 -18.66
C TYR A 39 6.21 -31.07 -18.68
N GLU A 40 6.70 -29.94 -19.22
CA GLU A 40 5.94 -28.70 -19.44
C GLU A 40 5.76 -28.57 -20.95
N SER A 41 4.53 -28.58 -21.42
CA SER A 41 4.30 -28.40 -22.86
C SER A 41 4.37 -26.92 -23.24
N GLU A 42 4.64 -26.61 -24.51
CA GLU A 42 4.37 -25.25 -25.03
C GLU A 42 2.91 -24.84 -24.83
N ASN A 43 2.00 -25.82 -24.83
CA ASN A 43 0.60 -25.65 -24.48
C ASN A 43 0.41 -25.24 -23.02
N ASP A 44 1.24 -25.67 -22.07
CA ASP A 44 1.17 -25.29 -20.65
C ASP A 44 1.62 -23.83 -20.47
N LEU A 45 2.67 -23.41 -21.18
CA LEU A 45 3.12 -22.01 -21.24
C LEU A 45 2.08 -21.11 -21.92
N ALA A 46 1.48 -21.59 -23.01
CA ALA A 46 0.37 -20.90 -23.67
C ALA A 46 -0.88 -20.87 -22.78
N GLN A 47 -1.17 -21.93 -22.02
CA GLN A 47 -2.26 -21.98 -21.04
C GLN A 47 -2.01 -21.02 -19.88
N ASN A 48 -0.78 -20.89 -19.38
CA ASN A 48 -0.41 -19.89 -18.36
C ASN A 48 -0.56 -18.45 -18.87
N LYS A 49 -0.19 -18.19 -20.12
CA LYS A 49 -0.44 -16.87 -20.76
C LYS A 49 -1.94 -16.63 -20.98
N ARG A 50 -2.68 -17.66 -21.43
CA ARG A 50 -4.15 -17.60 -21.60
C ARG A 50 -4.87 -17.42 -20.27
N SER A 51 -4.40 -18.03 -19.18
CA SER A 51 -5.00 -17.88 -17.85
C SER A 51 -4.77 -16.49 -17.29
N LEU A 52 -3.59 -15.90 -17.49
CA LEU A 52 -3.31 -14.51 -17.11
C LEU A 52 -4.15 -13.52 -17.94
N LEU A 53 -4.25 -13.72 -19.26
CA LEU A 53 -5.15 -12.94 -20.12
C LEU A 53 -6.61 -13.08 -19.70
N THR A 54 -7.04 -14.29 -19.35
CA THR A 54 -8.42 -14.51 -18.88
C THR A 54 -8.66 -13.76 -17.57
N LEU A 55 -7.71 -13.81 -16.63
CA LEU A 55 -7.79 -13.10 -15.36
C LEU A 55 -7.83 -11.58 -15.54
N THR A 56 -7.01 -11.02 -16.43
CA THR A 56 -7.02 -9.57 -16.70
C THR A 56 -8.33 -9.14 -17.36
N LEU A 57 -8.83 -9.91 -18.32
CA LEU A 57 -10.13 -9.65 -18.96
C LEU A 57 -11.29 -9.74 -17.96
N GLN A 58 -11.26 -10.69 -17.03
CA GLN A 58 -12.27 -10.80 -15.97
C GLN A 58 -12.24 -9.62 -15.01
N ALA A 59 -11.05 -9.21 -14.57
CA ALA A 59 -10.90 -8.02 -13.73
C ALA A 59 -11.42 -6.77 -14.44
N MET A 60 -11.08 -6.61 -15.73
CA MET A 60 -11.54 -5.49 -16.55
C MET A 60 -13.05 -5.52 -16.76
N ALA A 61 -13.62 -6.69 -17.05
CA ALA A 61 -15.07 -6.83 -17.22
C ALA A 61 -15.84 -6.50 -15.93
N ALA A 62 -15.38 -7.00 -14.78
CA ALA A 62 -15.97 -6.67 -13.48
C ALA A 62 -15.87 -5.17 -13.17
N LEU A 63 -14.73 -4.55 -13.46
CA LEU A 63 -14.52 -3.11 -13.28
C LEU A 63 -15.45 -2.28 -14.18
N LEU A 64 -15.47 -2.57 -15.49
CA LEU A 64 -16.29 -1.83 -16.46
C LEU A 64 -17.78 -2.00 -16.20
N PHE A 65 -18.22 -3.22 -15.86
CA PHE A 65 -19.61 -3.46 -15.47
C PHE A 65 -19.96 -2.67 -14.20
N GLY A 66 -19.09 -2.71 -13.19
CA GLY A 66 -19.28 -1.91 -11.99
C GLY A 66 -19.37 -0.42 -12.29
N LEU A 67 -18.47 0.11 -13.12
CA LEU A 67 -18.47 1.51 -13.54
C LEU A 67 -19.75 1.89 -14.29
N SER A 68 -20.23 1.02 -15.18
CA SER A 68 -21.48 1.21 -15.90
C SER A 68 -22.69 1.32 -14.96
N VAL A 69 -22.79 0.44 -13.96
CA VAL A 69 -23.84 0.51 -12.94
C VAL A 69 -23.78 1.83 -12.18
N LEU A 70 -22.57 2.27 -11.79
CA LEU A 70 -22.38 3.54 -11.08
C LEU A 70 -22.76 4.75 -11.91
N LEU A 71 -22.44 4.76 -13.21
CA LEU A 71 -22.82 5.85 -14.12
C LEU A 71 -24.33 5.92 -14.31
N VAL A 72 -25.02 4.78 -14.45
CA VAL A 72 -26.49 4.76 -14.56
C VAL A 72 -27.15 5.28 -13.29
N ILE A 73 -26.64 4.88 -12.12
CA ILE A 73 -27.09 5.38 -10.81
C ILE A 73 -26.81 6.88 -10.68
N GLY A 74 -25.60 7.31 -11.02
CA GLY A 74 -25.15 8.71 -10.95
C GLY A 74 -25.98 9.64 -11.85
N PHE A 75 -26.28 9.21 -13.08
CA PHE A 75 -27.11 9.97 -14.03
C PHE A 75 -28.51 10.25 -13.47
N ASN A 76 -29.13 9.25 -12.85
CA ASN A 76 -30.47 9.36 -12.29
C ASN A 76 -30.50 9.86 -10.83
N TRP A 77 -29.35 10.23 -10.27
CA TRP A 77 -29.20 10.43 -8.83
C TRP A 77 -30.07 11.55 -8.26
N GLU A 78 -30.21 12.70 -8.92
CA GLU A 78 -31.04 13.78 -8.37
C GLU A 78 -32.53 13.46 -8.32
N ALA A 79 -33.03 12.68 -9.27
CA ALA A 79 -34.45 12.34 -9.36
C ALA A 79 -34.89 11.30 -8.32
N MET A 80 -33.94 10.57 -7.71
CA MET A 80 -34.26 9.50 -6.78
C MET A 80 -34.47 10.02 -5.35
N PRO A 81 -35.57 9.61 -4.68
CA PRO A 81 -35.70 9.74 -3.23
C PRO A 81 -34.53 9.06 -2.51
N ARG A 82 -34.21 9.56 -1.32
CA ARG A 82 -33.05 9.09 -0.56
C ARG A 82 -33.15 7.60 -0.24
N GLU A 83 -34.33 7.15 0.16
CA GLU A 83 -34.64 5.77 0.53
C GLU A 83 -34.36 4.82 -0.64
N THR A 84 -34.70 5.25 -1.86
CA THR A 84 -34.45 4.48 -3.08
C THR A 84 -32.96 4.37 -3.38
N LYS A 85 -32.18 5.46 -3.23
CA LYS A 85 -30.71 5.42 -3.40
C LYS A 85 -30.07 4.39 -2.48
N LEU A 86 -30.48 4.40 -1.22
CA LEU A 86 -29.93 3.51 -0.20
C LEU A 86 -30.34 2.04 -0.43
N ALA A 87 -31.60 1.80 -0.80
CA ALA A 87 -32.08 0.47 -1.14
C ALA A 87 -31.32 -0.10 -2.34
N ILE A 88 -31.11 0.67 -3.40
CA ILE A 88 -30.36 0.23 -4.59
C ILE A 88 -28.92 -0.18 -4.21
N ILE A 89 -28.24 0.59 -3.37
CA ILE A 89 -26.87 0.28 -2.92
C ILE A 89 -26.83 -1.05 -2.15
N LEU A 90 -27.71 -1.20 -1.15
CA LEU A 90 -27.74 -2.42 -0.32
C LEU A 90 -28.14 -3.66 -1.15
N VAL A 91 -29.13 -3.52 -2.03
CA VAL A 91 -29.58 -4.61 -2.93
C VAL A 91 -28.49 -4.97 -3.92
N ALA A 92 -27.78 -4.00 -4.52
CA ALA A 92 -26.68 -4.28 -5.45
C ALA A 92 -25.58 -5.12 -4.80
N VAL A 93 -25.16 -4.77 -3.58
CA VAL A 93 -24.16 -5.52 -2.81
C VAL A 93 -24.68 -6.91 -2.44
N ALA A 94 -25.91 -7.01 -1.92
CA ALA A 94 -26.51 -8.29 -1.53
C ALA A 94 -26.69 -9.24 -2.73
N CYS A 95 -27.22 -8.75 -3.85
CA CYS A 95 -27.46 -9.54 -5.05
C CYS A 95 -26.16 -9.99 -5.71
N THR A 96 -25.16 -9.12 -5.87
CA THR A 96 -23.88 -9.51 -6.49
C THR A 96 -23.16 -10.56 -5.66
N HIS A 97 -23.03 -10.36 -4.34
CA HIS A 97 -22.43 -11.38 -3.48
C HIS A 97 -23.28 -12.66 -3.38
N GLY A 98 -24.61 -12.55 -3.35
CA GLY A 98 -25.52 -13.69 -3.32
C GLY A 98 -25.40 -14.56 -4.57
N VAL A 99 -25.37 -13.96 -5.76
CA VAL A 99 -25.16 -14.67 -7.03
C VAL A 99 -23.76 -15.29 -7.07
N GLY A 100 -22.72 -14.56 -6.65
CA GLY A 100 -21.36 -15.08 -6.59
C GLY A 100 -21.23 -16.30 -5.68
N LEU A 101 -21.86 -16.26 -4.51
CA LEU A 101 -21.89 -17.37 -3.56
C LEU A 101 -22.70 -18.56 -4.11
N PHE A 102 -23.86 -18.31 -4.71
CA PHE A 102 -24.69 -19.35 -5.33
C PHE A 102 -23.93 -20.08 -6.46
N LEU A 103 -23.27 -19.35 -7.35
CA LEU A 103 -22.46 -19.93 -8.43
C LEU A 103 -21.29 -20.75 -7.88
N LYS A 104 -20.69 -20.32 -6.78
CA LYS A 104 -19.61 -21.06 -6.11
C LYS A 104 -20.10 -22.33 -5.42
N VAL A 105 -21.23 -22.27 -4.71
CA VAL A 105 -21.79 -23.43 -4.00
C VAL A 105 -22.33 -24.48 -4.96
N THR A 106 -22.95 -24.05 -6.06
CA THR A 106 -23.49 -24.97 -7.08
C THR A 106 -22.43 -25.54 -8.02
N GLY A 107 -21.22 -24.96 -8.05
CA GLY A 107 -20.13 -25.39 -8.92
C GLY A 107 -20.37 -25.18 -10.42
N ARG A 108 -21.46 -24.53 -10.83
CA ARG A 108 -21.89 -24.43 -12.23
C ARG A 108 -20.95 -23.61 -13.10
N ALA A 109 -20.38 -22.54 -12.55
CA ALA A 109 -19.49 -21.63 -13.28
C ALA A 109 -18.45 -21.00 -12.33
N PRO A 110 -17.38 -21.73 -11.94
CA PRO A 110 -16.44 -21.29 -10.91
C PRO A 110 -15.75 -19.97 -11.29
N ARG A 111 -15.31 -19.84 -12.54
CA ARG A 111 -14.68 -18.60 -13.06
C ARG A 111 -15.61 -17.38 -13.05
N LEU A 112 -16.89 -17.59 -13.34
CA LEU A 112 -17.89 -16.53 -13.26
C LEU A 112 -18.17 -16.16 -11.81
N ALA A 113 -18.22 -17.14 -10.91
CA ALA A 113 -18.40 -16.90 -9.48
C ALA A 113 -17.32 -15.97 -8.93
N GLU A 114 -16.05 -16.18 -9.27
CA GLU A 114 -14.94 -15.31 -8.87
C GLU A 114 -15.11 -13.87 -9.38
N SER A 115 -15.51 -13.73 -10.64
CA SER A 115 -15.74 -12.43 -11.28
C SER A 115 -16.92 -11.68 -10.66
N VAL A 116 -17.99 -12.39 -10.33
CA VAL A 116 -19.19 -11.83 -9.69
C VAL A 116 -18.92 -11.45 -8.24
N VAL A 117 -18.11 -12.22 -7.50
CA VAL A 117 -17.69 -11.80 -6.15
C VAL A 117 -16.76 -10.59 -6.21
N LEU A 118 -15.84 -10.53 -7.17
CA LEU A 118 -15.01 -9.35 -7.40
C LEU A 118 -15.88 -8.11 -7.70
N LEU A 119 -16.91 -8.27 -8.53
CA LEU A 119 -17.89 -7.22 -8.78
C LEU A 119 -18.60 -6.80 -7.48
N GLY A 120 -19.01 -7.74 -6.63
CA GLY A 120 -19.59 -7.45 -5.32
C GLY A 120 -18.64 -6.63 -4.43
N CYS A 121 -17.35 -6.96 -4.43
CA CYS A 121 -16.34 -6.15 -3.75
C CYS A 121 -16.26 -4.72 -4.30
N PHE A 122 -16.36 -4.52 -5.62
CA PHE A 122 -16.44 -3.18 -6.22
C PHE A 122 -17.74 -2.45 -5.85
N MET A 123 -18.88 -3.15 -5.81
CA MET A 123 -20.16 -2.57 -5.41
C MET A 123 -20.16 -2.14 -3.94
N TYR A 124 -19.54 -2.93 -3.06
CA TYR A 124 -19.39 -2.56 -1.64
C TYR A 124 -18.56 -1.28 -1.50
N GLY A 125 -17.39 -1.24 -2.17
CA GLY A 125 -16.56 -0.04 -2.25
C GLY A 125 -17.36 1.15 -2.75
N ALA A 126 -17.97 1.05 -3.93
CA ALA A 126 -18.74 2.15 -4.48
C ALA A 126 -19.94 2.57 -3.61
N GLY A 127 -20.58 1.62 -2.91
CA GLY A 127 -21.63 1.89 -1.95
C GLY A 127 -21.19 2.81 -0.80
N ILE A 128 -19.97 2.65 -0.29
CA ILE A 128 -19.40 3.54 0.74
C ILE A 128 -19.36 5.00 0.22
N TRP A 129 -18.92 5.23 -1.02
CA TRP A 129 -18.76 6.58 -1.61
C TRP A 129 -20.11 7.17 -2.01
N LEU A 130 -21.03 6.35 -2.55
CA LEU A 130 -22.39 6.79 -2.87
C LEU A 130 -23.16 7.18 -1.61
N ILE A 131 -22.99 6.45 -0.49
CA ILE A 131 -23.55 6.87 0.80
C ILE A 131 -22.87 8.16 1.28
N ALA A 132 -21.54 8.25 1.17
CA ALA A 132 -20.82 9.48 1.53
C ALA A 132 -21.35 10.71 0.78
N GLN A 133 -21.62 10.57 -0.52
CA GLN A 133 -22.21 11.61 -1.35
C GLN A 133 -23.68 11.88 -1.00
N ALA A 134 -24.49 10.83 -0.73
CA ALA A 134 -25.91 10.95 -0.36
C ALA A 134 -26.14 11.71 0.96
N PHE A 135 -25.14 11.72 1.84
CA PHE A 135 -25.20 12.36 3.15
C PHE A 135 -24.24 13.55 3.30
N HIS A 136 -23.62 13.98 2.20
CA HIS A 136 -22.68 15.10 2.18
C HIS A 136 -21.61 14.95 3.28
N LEU A 137 -20.98 13.77 3.34
CA LEU A 137 -19.98 13.47 4.36
C LEU A 137 -18.68 14.23 4.05
N ASP A 138 -18.33 15.14 4.94
CA ASP A 138 -16.98 15.70 5.03
C ASP A 138 -16.19 14.87 6.05
N ALA A 139 -15.64 13.75 5.58
CA ALA A 139 -14.93 12.76 6.39
C ALA A 139 -13.50 12.56 5.88
N HIS A 140 -12.64 12.04 6.75
CA HIS A 140 -11.30 11.59 6.39
C HIS A 140 -11.38 10.46 5.36
N TYR A 141 -11.32 10.80 4.08
CA TYR A 141 -11.60 9.88 2.97
C TYR A 141 -10.77 8.57 2.95
N PRO A 142 -9.54 8.49 3.49
CA PRO A 142 -8.83 7.22 3.58
C PRO A 142 -9.58 6.16 4.39
N ASP A 143 -10.40 6.56 5.38
CA ASP A 143 -11.20 5.64 6.18
C ASP A 143 -12.10 4.75 5.31
N GLY A 144 -12.69 5.33 4.25
CA GLY A 144 -13.52 4.59 3.30
C GLY A 144 -12.74 3.49 2.57
N VAL A 145 -11.50 3.77 2.17
CA VAL A 145 -10.62 2.80 1.49
C VAL A 145 -10.22 1.68 2.46
N TRP A 146 -9.97 2.01 3.72
CA TRP A 146 -9.66 1.02 4.75
C TRP A 146 -10.83 0.08 5.02
N TRP A 147 -12.05 0.62 5.23
CA TRP A 147 -13.26 -0.18 5.40
C TRP A 147 -13.60 -1.02 4.18
N TRP A 148 -13.27 -0.53 2.99
CA TRP A 148 -13.36 -1.31 1.77
C TRP A 148 -12.39 -2.52 1.82
N ALA A 149 -11.12 -2.29 2.13
CA ALA A 149 -10.12 -3.37 2.21
C ALA A 149 -10.50 -4.44 3.26
N VAL A 150 -11.02 -4.04 4.42
CA VAL A 150 -11.55 -4.95 5.44
C VAL A 150 -12.68 -5.82 4.90
N GLY A 151 -13.59 -5.24 4.11
CA GLY A 151 -14.67 -6.00 3.46
C GLY A 151 -14.19 -6.98 2.38
N VAL A 152 -13.01 -6.75 1.79
CA VAL A 152 -12.43 -7.60 0.72
C VAL A 152 -11.59 -8.74 1.30
N LEU A 153 -10.91 -8.53 2.44
CA LEU A 153 -9.95 -9.48 3.00
C LEU A 153 -10.51 -10.90 3.21
N PRO A 154 -11.71 -11.12 3.78
CA PRO A 154 -12.25 -12.47 3.96
C PRO A 154 -12.44 -13.20 2.64
N PHE A 155 -12.88 -12.50 1.58
CA PHE A 155 -13.02 -13.10 0.25
C PHE A 155 -11.67 -13.47 -0.35
N ALA A 156 -10.64 -12.64 -0.18
CA ALA A 156 -9.29 -12.97 -0.60
C ALA A 156 -8.79 -14.26 0.07
N LEU A 157 -8.99 -14.41 1.37
CA LEU A 157 -8.54 -15.59 2.14
C LEU A 157 -9.38 -16.85 1.88
N CYS A 158 -10.67 -16.70 1.61
CA CYS A 158 -11.62 -17.82 1.50
C CYS A 158 -11.81 -18.33 0.06
N LEU A 159 -11.66 -17.47 -0.95
CA LEU A 159 -12.05 -17.84 -2.31
C LEU A 159 -10.95 -18.50 -3.13
N ASP A 160 -9.72 -18.56 -2.63
CA ASP A 160 -8.52 -19.04 -3.34
C ASP A 160 -8.25 -18.30 -4.67
N THR A 161 -8.78 -17.08 -4.83
CA THR A 161 -8.66 -16.29 -6.07
C THR A 161 -7.58 -15.24 -5.97
N LEU A 162 -6.72 -15.14 -6.97
CA LEU A 162 -5.71 -14.08 -7.06
C LEU A 162 -6.34 -12.68 -7.21
N LEU A 163 -7.51 -12.59 -7.86
CA LEU A 163 -8.22 -11.32 -8.10
C LEU A 163 -8.54 -10.53 -6.82
N CYS A 164 -9.10 -11.20 -5.81
CA CYS A 164 -9.40 -10.55 -4.53
C CYS A 164 -8.13 -10.16 -3.76
N HIS A 165 -7.04 -10.94 -3.87
CA HIS A 165 -5.74 -10.56 -3.29
C HIS A 165 -5.18 -9.30 -3.97
N ILE A 166 -5.27 -9.21 -5.32
CA ILE A 166 -4.84 -8.03 -6.07
C ILE A 166 -5.65 -6.81 -5.63
N LEU A 167 -6.98 -6.91 -5.60
CA LEU A 167 -7.86 -5.82 -5.16
C LEU A 167 -7.50 -5.36 -3.74
N PHE A 168 -7.38 -6.30 -2.80
CA PHE A 168 -7.00 -5.99 -1.43
C PHE A 168 -5.66 -5.24 -1.35
N VAL A 169 -4.64 -5.74 -2.06
CA VAL A 169 -3.30 -5.13 -2.05
C VAL A 169 -3.33 -3.72 -2.66
N VAL A 170 -4.07 -3.52 -3.76
CA VAL A 170 -4.23 -2.20 -4.38
C VAL A 170 -4.94 -1.23 -3.42
N LEU A 171 -6.02 -1.65 -2.76
CA LEU A 171 -6.73 -0.82 -1.78
C LEU A 171 -5.83 -0.42 -0.62
N MET A 172 -5.08 -1.36 -0.05
CA MET A 172 -4.16 -1.06 1.05
C MET A 172 -2.99 -0.17 0.61
N ALA A 173 -2.51 -0.31 -0.63
CA ALA A 173 -1.46 0.56 -1.16
C ALA A 173 -1.96 2.00 -1.35
N ILE A 174 -3.17 2.17 -1.90
CA ILE A 174 -3.85 3.48 -2.04
C ILE A 174 -4.04 4.09 -0.66
N TRP A 175 -4.61 3.34 0.29
CA TRP A 175 -4.85 3.81 1.65
C TRP A 175 -3.57 4.29 2.33
N ALA A 176 -2.52 3.46 2.33
CA ALA A 176 -1.24 3.83 2.94
C ALA A 176 -0.62 5.07 2.28
N GLY A 177 -0.73 5.19 0.95
CA GLY A 177 -0.29 6.39 0.23
C GLY A 177 -1.07 7.63 0.62
N GLN A 178 -2.40 7.53 0.73
CA GLN A 178 -3.25 8.66 1.14
C GLN A 178 -2.94 9.10 2.57
N GLU A 179 -2.85 8.17 3.52
CA GLU A 179 -2.52 8.47 4.93
C GLU A 179 -1.16 9.14 5.07
N ILE A 180 -0.12 8.55 4.47
CA ILE A 180 1.26 8.97 4.70
C ILE A 180 1.64 10.20 3.85
N ILE A 181 1.12 10.34 2.64
CA ILE A 181 1.50 11.44 1.75
C ILE A 181 0.59 12.65 1.94
N VAL A 182 -0.72 12.44 2.04
CA VAL A 182 -1.71 13.53 2.09
C VAL A 182 -2.00 13.95 3.54
N PHE A 183 -2.09 13.00 4.46
CA PHE A 183 -2.50 13.25 5.85
C PHE A 183 -1.40 13.06 6.89
N LYS A 184 -0.13 13.28 6.50
CA LYS A 184 1.03 13.17 7.40
C LYS A 184 0.97 14.06 8.66
N HIS A 185 0.14 15.09 8.64
CA HIS A 185 -0.03 16.03 9.74
C HIS A 185 -0.91 15.49 10.88
N LEU A 186 -1.67 14.41 10.64
CA LEU A 186 -2.45 13.76 11.69
C LEU A 186 -1.53 12.98 12.62
N LEU A 187 -1.80 13.06 13.92
CA LEU A 187 -1.09 12.30 14.95
C LEU A 187 -1.98 11.15 15.41
N ILE A 188 -1.46 9.92 15.41
CA ILE A 188 -2.20 8.73 15.83
C ILE A 188 -1.84 8.38 17.27
N SER A 189 -2.84 8.26 18.14
CA SER A 189 -2.71 7.59 19.43
C SER A 189 -2.76 6.08 19.22
N LEU A 190 -1.61 5.43 19.16
CA LEU A 190 -1.55 3.96 19.15
C LEU A 190 -1.92 3.44 20.55
N LEU A 191 -2.94 2.58 20.65
CA LEU A 191 -3.28 1.83 21.89
C LEU A 191 -3.56 2.70 23.13
N PHE A 192 -4.59 3.56 23.06
CA PHE A 192 -5.19 4.24 24.23
C PHE A 192 -4.21 4.98 25.17
N GLY A 193 -3.07 5.46 24.67
CA GLY A 193 -2.07 6.21 25.44
C GLY A 193 -1.96 7.69 25.04
N PRO A 194 -1.31 8.54 25.86
CA PRO A 194 -1.08 9.96 25.56
C PRO A 194 -0.02 10.19 24.46
N TRP A 195 0.60 9.11 23.97
CA TRP A 195 1.69 9.16 23.00
C TRP A 195 1.14 9.38 21.59
N GLN A 196 1.48 10.53 21.02
CA GLN A 196 1.13 10.91 19.66
C GLN A 196 2.23 10.44 18.69
N TRP A 197 1.91 9.48 17.82
CA TRP A 197 2.83 8.96 16.81
C TRP A 197 2.55 9.60 15.44
N PRO A 198 3.57 9.78 14.60
CA PRO A 198 3.36 10.21 13.21
C PRO A 198 2.47 9.21 12.48
N ASN A 199 1.59 9.70 11.60
CA ASN A 199 0.71 8.86 10.80
C ASN A 199 1.48 8.01 9.79
N GLY A 200 1.84 6.79 10.20
CA GLY A 200 2.59 5.82 9.41
C GLY A 200 1.73 4.68 8.84
N ALA A 201 0.40 4.79 8.88
CA ALA A 201 -0.52 3.75 8.38
C ALA A 201 -0.27 2.36 9.02
N TYR A 202 0.05 2.30 10.32
CA TYR A 202 0.56 1.08 10.99
C TYR A 202 -0.42 -0.11 11.02
N SER A 203 -1.73 0.13 10.89
CA SER A 203 -2.73 -0.95 10.83
C SER A 203 -2.59 -1.83 9.58
N LEU A 204 -1.85 -1.38 8.54
CA LEU A 204 -1.51 -2.19 7.37
C LEU A 204 -0.79 -3.48 7.77
N LEU A 205 0.11 -3.43 8.76
CA LEU A 205 0.88 -4.60 9.19
C LEU A 205 -0.05 -5.72 9.68
N LEU A 206 -1.06 -5.38 10.47
CA LEU A 206 -2.07 -6.33 10.95
C LEU A 206 -2.85 -6.95 9.78
N MET A 207 -3.18 -6.13 8.78
CA MET A 207 -4.00 -6.51 7.63
C MET A 207 -3.24 -7.39 6.62
N VAL A 208 -1.91 -7.29 6.55
CA VAL A 208 -1.08 -8.08 5.63
C VAL A 208 -0.77 -9.48 6.16
N ILE A 209 -0.63 -9.65 7.47
CA ILE A 209 -0.23 -10.93 8.10
C ILE A 209 -1.09 -12.11 7.62
N PRO A 210 -2.44 -12.05 7.64
CA PRO A 210 -3.27 -13.17 7.18
C PRO A 210 -3.00 -13.58 5.73
N GLY A 211 -2.79 -12.60 4.86
CA GLY A 211 -2.51 -12.83 3.44
C GLY A 211 -1.15 -13.45 3.18
N LEU A 212 -0.11 -13.02 3.91
CA LEU A 212 1.21 -13.65 3.85
C LEU A 212 1.18 -15.09 4.36
N ILE A 213 0.55 -15.33 5.51
CA ILE A 213 0.40 -16.68 6.06
C ILE A 213 -0.33 -17.57 5.05
N TRP A 214 -1.40 -17.07 4.43
CA TRP A 214 -2.13 -17.78 3.39
C TRP A 214 -1.22 -18.11 2.19
N GLY A 215 -0.44 -17.12 1.70
CA GLY A 215 0.46 -17.29 0.56
C GLY A 215 1.54 -18.36 0.80
N TYR A 216 2.15 -18.34 1.99
CA TYR A 216 3.13 -19.35 2.39
C TYR A 216 2.51 -20.74 2.57
N ARG A 217 1.32 -20.84 3.16
CA ARG A 217 0.62 -22.13 3.35
C ARG A 217 0.18 -22.75 2.03
N LYS A 218 -0.22 -21.94 1.06
CA LYS A 218 -0.56 -22.40 -0.29
C LYS A 218 0.66 -22.64 -1.18
N GLY A 219 1.85 -22.27 -0.72
CA GLY A 219 3.07 -22.34 -1.53
C GLY A 219 2.96 -21.51 -2.81
N SER A 220 2.33 -20.33 -2.75
CA SER A 220 2.10 -19.44 -3.90
C SER A 220 3.09 -18.27 -3.90
N PRO A 221 4.15 -18.29 -4.75
CA PRO A 221 5.13 -17.20 -4.80
C PRO A 221 4.53 -15.89 -5.29
N THR A 222 3.49 -15.98 -6.14
CA THR A 222 2.81 -14.81 -6.69
C THR A 222 2.02 -14.08 -5.61
N THR A 223 1.27 -14.81 -4.78
CA THR A 223 0.54 -14.20 -3.66
C THR A 223 1.48 -13.62 -2.62
N VAL A 224 2.53 -14.37 -2.23
CA VAL A 224 3.59 -13.84 -1.35
C VAL A 224 4.17 -12.56 -1.96
N GLY A 225 4.41 -12.54 -3.28
CA GLY A 225 4.94 -11.37 -3.96
C GLY A 225 4.04 -10.14 -3.94
N LEU A 226 2.71 -10.30 -4.04
CA LEU A 226 1.78 -9.18 -3.89
C LEU A 226 1.90 -8.53 -2.49
N TYR A 227 1.94 -9.36 -1.45
CA TYR A 227 2.03 -8.85 -0.07
C TYR A 227 3.42 -8.32 0.29
N VAL A 228 4.50 -8.92 -0.23
CA VAL A 228 5.86 -8.39 -0.07
C VAL A 228 6.01 -7.05 -0.78
N ALA A 229 5.42 -6.89 -1.98
CA ALA A 229 5.38 -5.61 -2.67
C ALA A 229 4.60 -4.55 -1.87
N LEU A 230 3.47 -4.92 -1.26
CA LEU A 230 2.70 -4.02 -0.39
C LEU A 230 3.47 -3.60 0.86
N LEU A 231 4.13 -4.53 1.54
CA LEU A 231 4.99 -4.20 2.69
C LEU A 231 6.17 -3.32 2.28
N THR A 232 6.72 -3.57 1.09
CA THR A 232 7.78 -2.74 0.52
C THR A 232 7.28 -1.32 0.30
N TRP A 233 6.11 -1.16 -0.35
CA TRP A 233 5.46 0.14 -0.54
C TRP A 233 5.24 0.88 0.78
N TRP A 234 4.68 0.20 1.78
CA TRP A 234 4.47 0.77 3.11
C TRP A 234 5.80 1.18 3.79
N ALA A 235 6.84 0.36 3.69
CA ALA A 235 8.13 0.62 4.30
C ALA A 235 8.86 1.80 3.66
N ILE A 236 8.82 1.95 2.33
CA ILE A 236 9.50 3.08 1.65
C ILE A 236 8.83 4.43 1.92
N LEU A 237 7.55 4.44 2.33
CA LEU A 237 6.83 5.67 2.68
C LEU A 237 7.14 6.16 4.11
N GLN A 238 7.67 5.32 5.00
CA GLN A 238 7.90 5.71 6.40
C GLN A 238 8.78 6.95 6.61
N PRO A 239 9.86 7.19 5.83
CA PRO A 239 10.62 8.44 5.94
C PRO A 239 9.77 9.69 5.70
N VAL A 240 8.73 9.60 4.86
CA VAL A 240 7.77 10.69 4.62
C VAL A 240 6.86 10.87 5.83
N ALA A 241 6.38 9.77 6.43
CA ALA A 241 5.55 9.82 7.64
C ALA A 241 6.29 10.47 8.82
N TRP A 242 7.59 10.21 8.95
CA TRP A 242 8.40 10.72 10.05
C TRP A 242 9.01 12.11 9.80
N GLY A 243 8.86 12.66 8.58
CA GLY A 243 9.45 13.95 8.20
C GLY A 243 10.98 13.92 8.10
N VAL A 244 11.53 12.78 7.67
CA VAL A 244 12.98 12.50 7.60
C VAL A 244 13.38 12.12 6.17
N GLU A 245 12.74 12.74 5.18
CA GLU A 245 12.85 12.38 3.77
C GLU A 245 14.30 12.43 3.27
N SER A 246 15.12 13.31 3.84
CA SER A 246 16.53 13.48 3.53
C SER A 246 17.41 12.24 3.82
N HIS A 247 16.98 11.39 4.76
CA HIS A 247 17.60 10.10 5.08
C HIS A 247 16.91 8.91 4.39
N GLY A 248 15.85 9.16 3.60
CA GLY A 248 15.02 8.11 3.00
C GLY A 248 15.80 7.13 2.13
N VAL A 249 16.84 7.59 1.41
CA VAL A 249 17.63 6.71 0.52
C VAL A 249 18.34 5.57 1.29
N PHE A 250 18.84 5.83 2.51
CA PHE A 250 19.51 4.83 3.34
C PHE A 250 18.52 3.84 3.93
N TRP A 251 17.38 4.36 4.41
CA TRP A 251 16.27 3.54 4.89
C TRP A 251 15.79 2.58 3.80
N ILE A 252 15.47 3.10 2.61
CA ILE A 252 15.00 2.31 1.47
C ILE A 252 16.02 1.22 1.11
N GLY A 253 17.30 1.57 1.02
CA GLY A 253 18.35 0.61 0.69
C GLY A 253 18.50 -0.48 1.75
N SER A 254 18.34 -0.12 3.03
CA SER A 254 18.45 -1.04 4.17
C SER A 254 17.28 -2.02 4.23
N ILE A 255 16.06 -1.55 3.95
CA ILE A 255 14.90 -2.43 3.73
C ILE A 255 15.20 -3.40 2.59
N GLY A 256 15.81 -2.91 1.50
CA GLY A 256 16.26 -3.77 0.39
C GLY A 256 17.22 -4.88 0.85
N ALA A 257 18.21 -4.53 1.66
CA ALA A 257 19.19 -5.47 2.19
C ALA A 257 18.55 -6.49 3.14
N ILE A 258 17.59 -6.08 3.98
CA ILE A 258 16.81 -6.98 4.84
C ILE A 258 15.98 -7.97 4.01
N LEU A 259 15.36 -7.52 2.92
CA LEU A 259 14.63 -8.40 2.01
C LEU A 259 15.57 -9.40 1.31
N LEU A 260 16.81 -9.01 0.99
CA LEU A 260 17.83 -9.93 0.48
C LEU A 260 18.22 -10.98 1.54
N ILE A 261 18.38 -10.59 2.81
CA ILE A 261 18.62 -11.51 3.93
C ILE A 261 17.49 -12.55 4.03
N ILE A 262 16.23 -12.09 4.01
CA ILE A 262 15.07 -12.98 4.03
C ILE A 262 15.07 -13.91 2.81
N SER A 263 15.45 -13.40 1.62
CA SER A 263 15.52 -14.21 0.40
C SER A 263 16.58 -15.33 0.48
N GLU A 264 17.75 -15.04 1.05
CA GLU A 264 18.85 -16.00 1.19
C GLU A 264 18.63 -17.01 2.31
N ALA A 265 17.74 -16.70 3.26
CA ALA A 265 17.32 -17.63 4.31
C ALA A 265 16.41 -18.76 3.81
N HIS A 266 15.81 -18.61 2.62
CA HIS A 266 15.08 -19.69 1.98
C HIS A 266 16.05 -20.76 1.44
N ASP A 267 15.53 -21.96 1.21
CA ASP A 267 16.33 -23.05 0.63
C ASP A 267 16.71 -22.74 -0.83
N ARG A 268 17.80 -23.36 -1.29
CA ARG A 268 18.34 -23.10 -2.63
C ARG A 268 17.28 -23.41 -3.71
N GLY A 269 17.05 -22.45 -4.59
CA GLY A 269 16.09 -22.59 -5.69
C GLY A 269 14.61 -22.53 -5.26
N ASP A 270 14.30 -22.23 -3.99
CA ASP A 270 12.93 -22.04 -3.54
C ASP A 270 12.27 -20.86 -4.28
N ALA A 271 11.06 -21.10 -4.81
CA ALA A 271 10.30 -20.07 -5.47
C ALA A 271 9.81 -18.98 -4.50
N MET A 272 9.62 -19.29 -3.21
CA MET A 272 9.24 -18.32 -2.19
C MET A 272 10.29 -17.22 -1.97
N ALA A 273 11.55 -17.48 -2.31
CA ALA A 273 12.63 -16.49 -2.21
C ALA A 273 12.51 -15.36 -3.26
N ILE A 274 11.84 -15.63 -4.39
CA ILE A 274 11.84 -14.75 -5.56
C ILE A 274 11.30 -13.35 -5.24
N PRO A 275 10.15 -13.19 -4.55
CA PRO A 275 9.59 -11.86 -4.36
C PRO A 275 10.44 -10.99 -3.42
N TYR A 276 10.96 -11.58 -2.34
CA TYR A 276 11.90 -10.91 -1.43
C TYR A 276 13.16 -10.47 -2.17
N ARG A 277 13.71 -11.33 -3.04
CA ARG A 277 14.88 -10.98 -3.83
C ARG A 277 14.58 -9.87 -4.83
N LEU A 278 13.46 -9.92 -5.53
CA LEU A 278 13.09 -8.91 -6.51
C LEU A 278 12.97 -7.54 -5.85
N CYS A 279 12.17 -7.42 -4.79
CA CYS A 279 12.02 -6.18 -4.04
C CYS A 279 13.36 -5.77 -3.40
N GLY A 280 14.09 -6.70 -2.80
CA GLY A 280 15.39 -6.45 -2.18
C GLY A 280 16.42 -5.86 -3.15
N VAL A 281 16.56 -6.47 -4.33
CA VAL A 281 17.42 -5.96 -5.39
C VAL A 281 16.96 -4.58 -5.85
N LEU A 282 15.68 -4.39 -6.16
CA LEU A 282 15.18 -3.11 -6.66
C LEU A 282 15.46 -1.96 -5.70
N LEU A 283 15.20 -2.15 -4.40
CA LEU A 283 15.44 -1.12 -3.40
C LEU A 283 16.93 -0.88 -3.14
N SER A 284 17.72 -1.94 -2.92
CA SER A 284 19.16 -1.79 -2.68
C SER A 284 19.88 -1.22 -3.91
N ALA A 285 19.58 -1.74 -5.10
CA ALA A 285 20.17 -1.26 -6.34
C ALA A 285 19.79 0.20 -6.62
N GLY A 286 18.50 0.53 -6.45
CA GLY A 286 17.96 1.87 -6.65
C GLY A 286 18.56 2.89 -5.68
N SER A 287 18.74 2.53 -4.41
CA SER A 287 19.38 3.41 -3.42
C SER A 287 20.88 3.59 -3.65
N LEU A 288 21.59 2.56 -4.09
CA LEU A 288 23.05 2.63 -4.29
C LEU A 288 23.44 3.50 -5.50
N ILE A 289 22.60 3.59 -6.54
CA ILE A 289 22.88 4.41 -7.72
C ILE A 289 23.16 5.89 -7.34
N PRO A 290 22.25 6.63 -6.69
CA PRO A 290 22.52 8.01 -6.30
C PRO A 290 23.65 8.10 -5.25
N LEU A 291 23.73 7.16 -4.31
CA LEU A 291 24.79 7.13 -3.29
C LEU A 291 26.19 6.93 -3.88
N SER A 292 26.31 6.39 -5.10
CA SER A 292 27.58 6.18 -5.78
C SER A 292 28.18 7.46 -6.38
N SER A 293 27.40 8.53 -6.49
CA SER A 293 27.84 9.81 -7.07
C SER A 293 28.34 10.77 -6.01
N TYR A 294 29.51 11.34 -6.22
CA TYR A 294 30.08 12.36 -5.31
C TYR A 294 29.19 13.62 -5.27
N GLU A 295 28.63 14.03 -6.41
CA GLU A 295 27.76 15.20 -6.51
C GLU A 295 26.47 15.04 -5.70
N PHE A 296 25.94 13.83 -5.57
CA PHE A 296 24.80 13.57 -4.70
C PHE A 296 25.12 13.87 -3.23
N TRP A 297 26.31 13.46 -2.77
CA TRP A 297 26.76 13.75 -1.41
C TRP A 297 27.01 15.23 -1.19
N ARG A 298 27.64 15.91 -2.16
CA ARG A 298 27.84 17.36 -2.13
C ARG A 298 26.52 18.13 -2.07
N PHE A 299 25.60 17.86 -3.02
CA PHE A 299 24.28 18.48 -3.07
C PHE A 299 23.52 18.29 -1.75
N ARG A 300 23.61 17.10 -1.17
CA ARG A 300 23.04 16.82 0.14
C ARG A 300 23.68 17.72 1.21
N THR A 301 25.00 17.69 1.37
CA THR A 301 25.70 18.48 2.40
C THR A 301 25.36 19.97 2.29
N ASP A 302 25.35 20.52 1.07
CA ASP A 302 25.02 21.92 0.80
C ASP A 302 23.55 22.24 1.16
N SER A 303 22.61 21.35 0.80
CA SER A 303 21.19 21.49 1.14
C SER A 303 20.94 21.45 2.65
N PHE A 304 21.74 20.67 3.38
CA PHE A 304 21.64 20.57 4.84
C PHE A 304 22.31 21.75 5.58
N ALA A 305 23.44 22.25 5.07
CA ALA A 305 24.12 23.43 5.64
C ALA A 305 23.26 24.71 5.54
N PHE A 306 22.37 24.79 4.55
CA PHE A 306 21.42 25.90 4.41
C PHE A 306 20.32 25.93 5.50
N VAL A 307 20.06 24.80 6.17
CA VAL A 307 18.94 24.63 7.13
C VAL A 307 19.42 24.65 8.60
N SER A 308 20.72 24.75 8.86
CA SER A 308 21.30 24.52 10.18
C SER A 308 21.17 25.70 11.16
N ASP A 309 20.05 25.75 11.87
CA ASP A 309 19.93 26.25 13.25
C ASP A 309 19.37 25.14 14.19
N ILE A 310 19.31 23.88 13.71
CA ILE A 310 18.68 22.73 14.38
C ILE A 310 19.63 21.49 14.39
N SER A 311 20.87 21.65 14.86
CA SER A 311 21.89 20.58 14.77
C SER A 311 21.62 19.37 15.70
N GLU A 312 21.07 19.57 16.90
CA GLU A 312 20.87 18.47 17.86
C GLU A 312 19.72 17.52 17.49
N GLN A 313 18.62 18.06 16.95
CA GLN A 313 17.43 17.26 16.63
C GLN A 313 17.70 16.34 15.42
N LEU A 314 18.47 16.80 14.43
CA LEU A 314 18.87 16.03 13.25
C LEU A 314 19.87 14.89 13.58
N LEU A 315 20.78 15.13 14.52
CA LEU A 315 21.71 14.10 15.01
C LEU A 315 20.96 12.95 15.69
N SER A 316 19.95 13.29 16.51
CA SER A 316 19.13 12.29 17.21
C SER A 316 18.33 11.41 16.24
N VAL A 317 17.75 11.98 15.18
CA VAL A 317 16.93 11.27 14.20
C VAL A 317 17.73 10.28 13.36
N SER A 318 18.89 10.71 12.86
CA SER A 318 19.77 9.85 12.05
C SER A 318 20.40 8.71 12.86
N ALA A 319 20.78 8.99 14.11
CA ALA A 319 21.18 7.96 15.07
C ALA A 319 20.04 6.97 15.31
N ILE A 320 18.80 7.44 15.52
CA ILE A 320 17.63 6.55 15.67
C ILE A 320 17.45 5.66 14.44
N ILE A 321 17.52 6.20 13.21
CA ILE A 321 17.37 5.40 11.98
C ILE A 321 18.49 4.35 11.84
N ALA A 322 19.74 4.74 12.05
CA ALA A 322 20.88 3.85 11.97
C ALA A 322 20.82 2.75 13.04
N THR A 323 20.54 3.12 14.30
CA THR A 323 20.39 2.18 15.42
C THR A 323 19.19 1.26 15.21
N SER A 324 18.06 1.77 14.75
CA SER A 324 16.87 0.97 14.45
C SER A 324 17.14 -0.05 13.34
N THR A 325 17.85 0.36 12.29
CA THR A 325 18.25 -0.53 11.19
C THR A 325 19.16 -1.65 11.69
N ILE A 326 20.14 -1.33 12.54
CA ILE A 326 21.06 -2.31 13.15
C ILE A 326 20.29 -3.27 14.08
N LEU A 327 19.36 -2.77 14.90
CA LEU A 327 18.54 -3.59 15.78
C LEU A 327 17.63 -4.54 15.00
N ILE A 328 16.99 -4.06 13.93
CA ILE A 328 16.17 -4.90 13.04
C ILE A 328 17.05 -5.95 12.37
N LEU A 329 18.23 -5.58 11.90
CA LEU A 329 19.19 -6.51 11.29
C LEU A 329 19.59 -7.63 12.27
N ILE A 330 19.92 -7.28 13.51
CA ILE A 330 20.24 -8.24 14.57
C ILE A 330 19.03 -9.13 14.87
N GLY A 331 17.84 -8.55 15.02
CA GLY A 331 16.61 -9.27 15.32
C GLY A 331 16.21 -10.25 14.21
N VAL A 332 16.25 -9.83 12.94
CA VAL A 332 15.93 -10.68 11.78
C VAL A 332 16.96 -11.79 11.65
N THR A 333 18.26 -11.47 11.71
CA THR A 333 19.33 -12.47 11.59
C THR A 333 19.29 -13.47 12.74
N GLY A 334 19.09 -13.00 13.98
CA GLY A 334 18.96 -13.83 15.17
C GLY A 334 17.73 -14.75 15.13
N LEU A 335 16.57 -14.22 14.71
CA LEU A 335 15.35 -15.01 14.54
C LEU A 335 15.53 -16.09 13.47
N LEU A 336 16.15 -15.76 12.33
CA LEU A 336 16.41 -16.72 11.26
C LEU A 336 17.32 -17.85 11.74
N LEU A 337 18.42 -17.51 12.42
CA LEU A 337 19.32 -18.49 13.02
C LEU A 337 18.60 -19.38 14.04
N PHE A 338 17.75 -18.79 14.89
CA PHE A 338 16.93 -19.54 15.87
C PHE A 338 15.93 -20.50 15.20
N LEU A 339 15.24 -20.06 14.15
CA LEU A 339 14.29 -20.93 13.43
C LEU A 339 14.98 -22.12 12.76
N LEU A 340 16.22 -21.92 12.32
CA LEU A 340 17.03 -22.97 11.70
C LEU A 340 17.56 -23.99 12.70
N THR A 341 17.97 -23.54 13.91
CA THR A 341 18.36 -24.47 14.98
C THR A 341 17.17 -25.30 15.45
N LYS A 342 15.95 -24.72 15.49
CA LYS A 342 14.71 -25.44 15.84
C LYS A 342 14.25 -26.46 14.80
N ARG A 343 14.65 -26.33 13.52
CA ARG A 343 14.33 -27.30 12.46
C ARG A 343 15.13 -28.61 12.57
N GLY A 344 15.93 -28.81 13.63
CA GLY A 344 16.57 -30.08 13.95
C GLY A 344 17.77 -30.43 13.07
N THR A 345 18.32 -29.47 12.32
CA THR A 345 19.47 -29.70 11.44
C THR A 345 20.73 -28.98 11.92
N PRO A 346 21.41 -29.42 12.98
CA PRO A 346 22.75 -28.95 13.29
C PRO A 346 23.74 -29.73 12.43
N ASN A 347 23.70 -29.54 11.10
CA ASN A 347 24.79 -29.99 10.24
C ASN A 347 25.68 -28.77 9.98
N ALA A 348 26.93 -28.80 10.47
CA ALA A 348 27.84 -27.65 10.43
C ALA A 348 28.04 -27.09 9.01
N GLU A 349 27.96 -27.96 8.00
CA GLU A 349 28.03 -27.56 6.58
C GLU A 349 26.84 -26.71 6.14
N ARG A 350 25.61 -27.02 6.58
CA ARG A 350 24.41 -26.26 6.22
C ARG A 350 24.38 -24.88 6.90
N SER A 351 24.87 -24.80 8.15
CA SER A 351 25.03 -23.51 8.84
C SER A 351 26.11 -22.65 8.21
N ASN A 352 27.26 -23.22 7.85
CA ASN A 352 28.34 -22.48 7.19
C ASN A 352 27.94 -21.96 5.81
N ASP A 353 27.23 -22.78 5.02
CA ASP A 353 26.67 -22.34 3.75
C ASP A 353 25.72 -21.15 3.91
N LEU A 354 24.82 -21.20 4.90
CA LEU A 354 23.93 -20.07 5.15
C LEU A 354 24.68 -18.81 5.59
N LEU A 355 25.67 -18.94 6.49
CA LEU A 355 26.48 -17.78 6.91
C LEU A 355 27.18 -17.13 5.72
N TYR A 356 27.73 -17.93 4.79
CA TYR A 356 28.33 -17.42 3.56
C TYR A 356 27.31 -16.69 2.67
N ARG A 357 26.07 -17.20 2.59
CA ARG A 357 24.97 -16.57 1.85
C ARG A 357 24.53 -15.24 2.45
N LEU A 358 24.47 -15.16 3.78
CA LEU A 358 24.05 -13.98 4.52
C LEU A 358 25.13 -12.90 4.60
N ALA A 359 26.42 -13.25 4.45
CA ALA A 359 27.53 -12.32 4.63
C ALA A 359 27.41 -11.05 3.79
N PHE A 360 27.08 -11.17 2.49
CA PHE A 360 26.95 -9.99 1.63
C PHE A 360 25.71 -9.14 1.97
N PRO A 361 24.47 -9.68 2.03
CA PRO A 361 23.30 -8.88 2.40
C PRO A 361 23.41 -8.22 3.79
N VAL A 362 23.98 -8.90 4.78
CA VAL A 362 24.24 -8.34 6.11
C VAL A 362 25.30 -7.23 6.03
N GLY A 363 26.40 -7.46 5.31
CA GLY A 363 27.43 -6.45 5.08
C GLY A 363 26.89 -5.21 4.36
N LEU A 364 25.98 -5.40 3.39
CA LEU A 364 25.30 -4.32 2.68
C LEU A 364 24.40 -3.50 3.62
N ALA A 365 23.60 -4.17 4.47
CA ALA A 365 22.76 -3.49 5.47
C ALA A 365 23.61 -2.67 6.45
N LEU A 366 24.71 -3.23 6.95
CA LEU A 366 25.65 -2.53 7.82
C LEU A 366 26.30 -1.34 7.11
N CYS A 367 26.73 -1.52 5.85
CA CYS A 367 27.32 -0.45 5.05
C CYS A 367 26.36 0.74 4.89
N LEU A 368 25.09 0.47 4.57
CA LEU A 368 24.06 1.50 4.44
C LEU A 368 23.74 2.20 5.78
N ALA A 369 23.70 1.45 6.88
CA ALA A 369 23.51 2.03 8.21
C ALA A 369 24.69 2.93 8.61
N LEU A 370 25.93 2.50 8.34
CA LEU A 370 27.14 3.29 8.59
C LEU A 370 27.19 4.54 7.72
N MET A 371 26.81 4.46 6.45
CA MET A 371 26.71 5.64 5.57
C MET A 371 25.62 6.61 6.03
N SER A 372 24.51 6.10 6.58
CA SER A 372 23.46 6.94 7.18
C SER A 372 24.01 7.71 8.39
N TYR A 373 24.77 7.05 9.26
CA TYR A 373 25.42 7.72 10.40
C TYR A 373 26.49 8.72 9.95
N TRP A 374 27.32 8.33 8.97
CA TRP A 374 28.35 9.18 8.39
C TRP A 374 27.78 10.48 7.83
N SER A 375 26.60 10.41 7.21
CA SER A 375 25.93 11.57 6.59
C SER A 375 25.60 12.70 7.55
N VAL A 376 25.67 12.45 8.86
CA VAL A 376 25.35 13.44 9.89
C VAL A 376 26.57 13.84 10.72
N VAL A 377 27.52 12.93 10.93
CA VAL A 377 28.73 13.23 11.70
C VAL A 377 29.74 14.05 10.89
N SER A 378 29.76 13.92 9.57
CA SER A 378 30.75 14.58 8.73
C SER A 378 30.14 15.64 7.82
N THR A 379 30.38 16.90 8.13
CA THR A 379 29.91 18.06 7.34
C THR A 379 30.97 18.59 6.37
N ASP A 380 32.20 18.06 6.39
CA ASP A 380 33.27 18.46 5.46
C ASP A 380 33.04 17.85 4.08
N ALA A 381 33.08 18.68 3.03
CA ALA A 381 32.98 18.25 1.65
C ALA A 381 34.00 17.16 1.29
N LYS A 382 35.23 17.21 1.86
CA LYS A 382 36.25 16.17 1.62
C LYS A 382 35.86 14.80 2.20
N ALA A 383 35.04 14.79 3.23
CA ALA A 383 34.59 13.57 3.89
C ALA A 383 33.50 12.82 3.11
N ASN A 384 32.90 13.44 2.08
CA ASN A 384 31.93 12.80 1.19
C ASN A 384 32.56 11.72 0.28
N LEU A 385 33.88 11.70 0.16
CA LEU A 385 34.58 10.69 -0.64
C LEU A 385 34.39 9.27 -0.08
N ILE A 386 34.47 9.11 1.24
CA ILE A 386 34.38 7.79 1.91
C ILE A 386 33.05 7.09 1.60
N PRO A 387 31.88 7.69 1.85
CA PRO A 387 30.62 7.01 1.58
C PRO A 387 30.36 6.83 0.07
N THR A 388 30.90 7.72 -0.78
CA THR A 388 30.88 7.53 -2.25
C THR A 388 31.63 6.26 -2.66
N VAL A 389 32.83 6.04 -2.11
CA VAL A 389 33.64 4.84 -2.37
C VAL A 389 32.92 3.59 -1.85
N LEU A 390 32.38 3.64 -0.63
CA LEU A 390 31.61 2.53 -0.05
C LEU A 390 30.40 2.15 -0.91
N ALA A 391 29.64 3.13 -1.39
CA ALA A 391 28.51 2.90 -2.29
C ALA A 391 28.93 2.20 -3.59
N ASN A 392 30.04 2.61 -4.19
CA ASN A 392 30.57 2.00 -5.41
C ASN A 392 31.01 0.54 -5.18
N LEU A 393 31.70 0.27 -4.07
CA LEU A 393 32.07 -1.09 -3.68
C LEU A 393 30.82 -1.96 -3.43
N ALA A 394 29.79 -1.40 -2.80
CA ALA A 394 28.52 -2.07 -2.59
C ALA A 394 27.77 -2.36 -3.91
N MET A 395 27.82 -1.47 -4.90
CA MET A 395 27.23 -1.70 -6.22
C MET A 395 27.90 -2.88 -6.94
N LEU A 396 29.24 -2.89 -6.97
CA LEU A 396 30.01 -3.99 -7.55
C LEU A 396 29.74 -5.30 -6.79
N GLY A 397 29.73 -5.25 -5.47
CA GLY A 397 29.40 -6.37 -4.61
C GLY A 397 28.01 -6.94 -4.89
N LEU A 398 27.00 -6.09 -5.09
CA LEU A 398 25.63 -6.50 -5.41
C LEU A 398 25.55 -7.17 -6.77
N SER A 399 26.26 -6.63 -7.77
CA SER A 399 26.37 -7.28 -9.09
C SER A 399 26.97 -8.68 -8.99
N ILE A 400 28.13 -8.82 -8.31
CA ILE A 400 28.80 -10.10 -8.11
C ILE A 400 27.90 -11.07 -7.33
N HIS A 401 27.21 -10.58 -6.30
CA HIS A 401 26.27 -11.38 -5.52
C HIS A 401 25.14 -11.93 -6.39
N LEU A 402 24.54 -11.12 -7.27
CA LEU A 402 23.50 -11.56 -8.19
C LEU A 402 23.99 -12.55 -9.25
N ILE A 403 25.19 -12.34 -9.78
CA ILE A 403 25.85 -13.30 -10.66
C ILE A 403 26.05 -14.62 -9.93
N ARG A 404 26.56 -14.60 -8.69
CA ARG A 404 26.74 -15.79 -7.85
C ARG A 404 25.42 -16.50 -7.58
N ILE A 405 24.35 -15.78 -7.27
CA ILE A 405 23.01 -16.35 -7.10
C ILE A 405 22.55 -17.04 -8.39
N GLY A 406 22.68 -16.36 -9.54
CA GLY A 406 22.27 -16.93 -10.81
C GLY A 406 23.08 -18.16 -11.21
N VAL A 407 24.35 -18.22 -10.82
CA VAL A 407 25.20 -19.39 -11.00
C VAL A 407 24.86 -20.51 -10.03
N ARG A 408 24.57 -20.17 -8.77
CA ARG A 408 24.26 -21.13 -7.70
C ARG A 408 22.89 -21.77 -7.86
N GLU A 409 21.90 -21.00 -8.31
CA GLU A 409 20.51 -21.45 -8.49
C GLU A 409 20.17 -21.79 -9.93
N GLU A 410 21.13 -21.65 -10.84
CA GLU A 410 20.99 -21.96 -12.26
C GLU A 410 19.86 -21.19 -12.94
N ARG A 411 19.70 -19.92 -12.55
CA ARG A 411 18.65 -19.03 -13.04
C ARG A 411 19.25 -17.90 -13.86
N LEU A 412 18.80 -17.78 -15.12
CA LEU A 412 19.25 -16.73 -16.03
C LEU A 412 18.87 -15.32 -15.54
N ARG A 413 17.71 -15.17 -14.91
CA ARG A 413 17.21 -13.86 -14.46
C ARG A 413 18.13 -13.14 -13.46
N PRO A 414 18.51 -13.73 -12.30
CA PRO A 414 19.45 -13.10 -11.38
C PRO A 414 20.85 -12.93 -11.97
N PHE A 415 21.33 -13.87 -12.78
CA PHE A 415 22.62 -13.73 -13.48
C PHE A 415 22.63 -12.51 -14.41
N GLY A 416 21.62 -12.42 -15.28
CA GLY A 416 21.44 -11.30 -16.20
C GLY A 416 21.20 -9.98 -15.48
N ALA A 417 20.47 -9.99 -14.36
CA ALA A 417 20.28 -8.81 -13.51
C ALA A 417 21.61 -8.32 -12.92
N GLY A 418 22.49 -9.23 -12.49
CA GLY A 418 23.83 -8.87 -12.01
C GLY A 418 24.70 -8.25 -13.09
N ILE A 419 24.70 -8.82 -14.30
CA ILE A 419 25.38 -8.26 -15.47
C ILE A 419 24.82 -6.88 -15.84
N LEU A 420 23.49 -6.76 -15.93
CA LEU A 420 22.84 -5.50 -16.25
C LEU A 420 23.18 -4.43 -15.21
N TYR A 421 23.21 -4.79 -13.94
CA TYR A 421 23.56 -3.86 -12.86
C TYR A 421 25.04 -3.44 -12.91
N PHE A 422 25.95 -4.35 -13.28
CA PHE A 422 27.35 -4.00 -13.55
C PHE A 422 27.46 -3.02 -14.72
N LEU A 423 26.70 -3.25 -15.79
CA LEU A 423 26.66 -2.35 -16.94
C LEU A 423 26.10 -0.98 -16.56
N ILE A 424 25.04 -0.91 -15.75
CA ILE A 424 24.52 0.35 -15.22
C ILE A 424 25.61 1.06 -14.41
N TRP A 425 26.28 0.35 -13.49
CA TRP A 425 27.39 0.90 -12.72
C TRP A 425 28.49 1.47 -13.64
N ALA A 426 28.91 0.70 -14.65
CA ALA A 426 29.93 1.13 -15.62
C ALA A 426 29.51 2.38 -16.39
N ASN A 427 28.24 2.47 -16.82
CA ASN A 427 27.69 3.63 -17.52
C ASN A 427 27.59 4.86 -16.61
N VAL A 428 27.13 4.71 -15.37
CA VAL A 428 27.08 5.82 -14.39
C VAL A 428 28.49 6.34 -14.12
N ARG A 429 29.47 5.44 -13.95
CA ARG A 429 30.89 5.82 -13.78
C ARG A 429 31.46 6.52 -15.01
N TYR A 430 31.04 6.16 -16.21
CA TYR A 430 31.44 6.85 -17.44
C TYR A 430 31.07 8.34 -17.39
N PHE A 431 29.81 8.67 -17.05
CA PHE A 431 29.36 10.06 -16.95
C PHE A 431 30.06 10.83 -15.82
N ASP A 432 30.32 10.18 -14.68
CA ASP A 432 30.96 10.85 -13.53
C ASP A 432 32.47 11.07 -13.71
N LEU A 433 33.22 10.10 -14.25
CA LEU A 433 34.70 10.13 -14.32
C LEU A 433 35.25 10.71 -15.63
N PHE A 434 34.52 10.53 -16.74
CA PHE A 434 35.06 10.79 -18.08
C PHE A 434 34.40 11.99 -18.79
N SER A 435 33.38 12.62 -18.19
CA SER A 435 32.80 13.88 -18.71
C SER A 435 33.74 15.09 -18.52
N GLY A 436 34.67 15.03 -17.56
CA GLY A 436 35.64 16.09 -17.27
C GLY A 436 37.07 15.80 -17.74
N ALA A 437 37.76 14.83 -17.12
CA ALA A 437 39.22 14.69 -17.21
C ALA A 437 39.72 13.49 -18.07
N GLY A 438 38.89 12.48 -18.32
CA GLY A 438 39.34 11.20 -18.88
C GLY A 438 39.41 11.11 -20.42
N GLY A 439 38.78 12.01 -21.16
CA GLY A 439 38.76 11.99 -22.64
C GLY A 439 38.07 10.75 -23.25
N MET A 440 37.78 10.81 -24.55
CA MET A 440 37.07 9.73 -25.26
C MET A 440 37.87 8.41 -25.35
N LEU A 441 39.21 8.49 -25.30
CA LEU A 441 40.09 7.32 -25.44
C LEU A 441 40.07 6.41 -24.21
N LEU A 442 40.20 6.96 -22.99
CA LEU A 442 40.15 6.14 -21.77
C LEU A 442 38.75 5.56 -21.55
N ALA A 443 37.71 6.31 -21.92
CA ALA A 443 36.35 5.81 -21.93
C ALA A 443 36.18 4.60 -22.87
N ALA A 444 36.70 4.69 -24.09
CA ALA A 444 36.69 3.58 -25.04
C ALA A 444 37.43 2.35 -24.49
N GLY A 445 38.60 2.54 -23.86
CA GLY A 445 39.36 1.47 -23.21
C GLY A 445 38.59 0.80 -22.06
N PHE A 446 37.91 1.58 -21.22
CA PHE A 446 37.09 1.06 -20.12
C PHE A 446 35.92 0.20 -20.62
N PHE A 447 35.17 0.68 -21.62
CA PHE A 447 34.08 -0.10 -22.23
C PHE A 447 34.58 -1.35 -22.94
N PHE A 448 35.74 -1.28 -23.61
CA PHE A 448 36.37 -2.44 -24.24
C PHE A 448 36.74 -3.52 -23.22
N LEU A 449 37.34 -3.16 -22.08
CA LEU A 449 37.65 -4.08 -20.99
C LEU A 449 36.39 -4.69 -20.36
N CYS A 450 35.34 -3.90 -20.17
CA CYS A 450 34.04 -4.41 -19.71
C CYS A 450 33.46 -5.43 -20.71
N GLY A 451 33.55 -5.15 -22.01
CA GLY A 451 33.14 -6.07 -23.08
C GLY A 451 33.89 -7.41 -23.04
N ILE A 452 35.22 -7.38 -22.90
CA ILE A 452 36.03 -8.59 -22.73
C ILE A 452 35.59 -9.37 -21.49
N GLY A 453 35.37 -8.68 -20.36
CA GLY A 453 34.92 -9.30 -19.11
C GLY A 453 33.59 -10.06 -19.28
N LEU A 454 32.64 -9.50 -20.02
CA LEU A 454 31.36 -10.16 -20.31
C LEU A 454 31.51 -11.39 -21.20
N VAL A 455 32.39 -11.34 -22.21
CA VAL A 455 32.69 -12.50 -23.07
C VAL A 455 33.31 -13.62 -22.25
N VAL A 456 34.31 -13.32 -21.41
CA VAL A 456 34.95 -14.31 -20.52
C VAL A 456 33.93 -14.93 -19.56
N LEU A 457 33.07 -14.12 -18.96
CA LEU A 457 32.02 -14.61 -18.06
C LEU A 457 31.03 -15.53 -18.78
N THR A 458 30.69 -15.22 -20.04
CA THR A 458 29.80 -16.04 -20.88
C THR A 458 30.46 -17.36 -21.28
N LEU A 459 31.76 -17.35 -21.61
CA LEU A 459 32.52 -18.56 -21.93
C LEU A 459 32.68 -19.46 -20.70
N PHE A 460 32.94 -18.86 -19.53
CA PHE A 460 32.99 -19.58 -18.26
C PHE A 460 31.65 -20.24 -17.94
N TRP A 461 30.54 -19.52 -18.12
CA TRP A 461 29.18 -20.05 -17.92
C TRP A 461 28.87 -21.28 -18.81
N ARG A 462 29.23 -21.20 -20.10
CA ARG A 462 29.04 -22.31 -21.03
C ARG A 462 29.86 -23.54 -20.61
N ARG A 463 31.07 -23.34 -20.11
CA ARG A 463 31.95 -24.42 -19.65
C ARG A 463 31.45 -25.07 -18.37
N THR A 464 30.81 -24.33 -17.45
CA THR A 464 30.20 -24.90 -16.25
C THR A 464 28.91 -25.67 -16.53
N GLN A 465 28.14 -25.30 -17.57
CA GLN A 465 26.96 -26.07 -17.99
C GLN A 465 27.33 -27.45 -18.58
N ALA A 466 28.43 -27.54 -19.34
CA ALA A 466 28.83 -28.78 -20.02
C ALA A 466 29.30 -29.91 -19.07
N MET A 467 29.65 -29.60 -17.81
CA MET A 467 30.25 -30.54 -16.83
C MET A 467 29.26 -31.06 -15.77
N ARG A 468 27.96 -30.68 -15.84
CA ARG A 468 27.02 -30.86 -14.72
C ARG A 468 25.85 -31.82 -14.97
N TRP A 469 25.67 -32.33 -16.18
CA TRP A 469 24.59 -33.28 -16.51
C TRP A 469 24.67 -34.62 -15.75
N GLU A 470 25.80 -34.93 -15.09
CA GLU A 470 26.04 -36.22 -14.42
C GLU A 470 25.72 -36.26 -12.91
N ARG A 471 25.43 -35.12 -12.24
CA ARG A 471 25.36 -35.07 -10.76
C ARG A 471 23.99 -34.70 -10.18
N GLU A 472 22.95 -34.63 -11.01
CA GLU A 472 21.68 -33.96 -10.66
C GLU A 472 20.47 -34.91 -10.55
N SER A 473 20.63 -36.06 -9.88
CA SER A 473 19.52 -37.02 -9.67
C SER A 473 19.04 -37.17 -8.22
N LEU A 474 19.58 -36.42 -7.25
CA LEU A 474 19.25 -36.59 -5.82
C LEU A 474 19.18 -35.25 -5.08
N ALA A 475 18.05 -34.54 -5.15
CA ALA A 475 17.53 -33.75 -4.03
C ALA A 475 16.17 -33.07 -4.36
N LEU A 476 15.42 -32.83 -3.28
CA LEU A 476 14.28 -31.92 -3.12
C LEU A 476 12.88 -32.50 -3.35
N ALA A 477 12.45 -33.27 -2.35
CA ALA A 477 11.08 -33.21 -1.86
C ALA A 477 10.76 -31.77 -1.41
N THR A 478 9.63 -31.22 -1.86
CA THR A 478 9.07 -30.00 -1.30
C THR A 478 8.72 -30.26 0.16
N VAL A 479 9.49 -29.69 1.08
CA VAL A 479 9.15 -29.74 2.50
C VAL A 479 7.89 -28.88 2.67
N PRO A 480 6.78 -29.41 3.21
CA PRO A 480 5.62 -28.60 3.51
C PRO A 480 6.03 -27.44 4.42
N PHE A 481 5.32 -26.31 4.34
CA PHE A 481 5.50 -25.23 5.31
C PHE A 481 5.21 -25.79 6.71
N ILE A 482 6.26 -26.11 7.48
CA ILE A 482 6.16 -26.48 8.90
C ILE A 482 6.10 -25.17 9.66
N GLY A 483 4.90 -24.59 9.71
CA GLY A 483 4.59 -23.50 10.63
C GLY A 483 4.51 -24.01 12.07
N PRO A 484 4.58 -23.13 13.07
CA PRO A 484 4.20 -23.47 14.43
C PRO A 484 2.77 -24.07 14.44
N ALA A 485 2.55 -25.14 15.19
CA ALA A 485 1.26 -25.85 15.24
C ALA A 485 0.05 -24.95 15.60
N TRP A 486 0.29 -23.84 16.31
CA TRP A 486 -0.73 -22.83 16.64
C TRP A 486 -1.22 -22.02 15.43
N ILE A 487 -0.48 -21.98 14.32
CA ILE A 487 -0.90 -21.33 13.06
C ILE A 487 -1.80 -22.26 12.22
N ASP A 488 -1.67 -23.57 12.37
CA ASP A 488 -2.44 -24.54 11.59
C ASP A 488 -3.85 -24.80 12.12
N TRP A 489 -4.10 -24.56 13.41
CA TRP A 489 -5.43 -24.68 14.00
C TRP A 489 -6.44 -23.65 13.43
N PRO A 490 -6.17 -22.32 13.43
CA PRO A 490 -7.10 -21.31 12.90
C PRO A 490 -7.42 -21.56 11.43
N ALA A 491 -6.41 -21.95 10.66
CA ALA A 491 -6.59 -22.14 9.23
C ALA A 491 -7.44 -23.38 8.87
N ARG A 492 -7.32 -24.47 9.63
CA ARG A 492 -8.20 -25.65 9.48
C ARG A 492 -9.63 -25.31 9.87
N TRP A 493 -9.81 -24.46 10.87
CA TRP A 493 -11.12 -23.94 11.23
C TRP A 493 -11.71 -23.09 10.10
N VAL A 494 -10.94 -22.16 9.54
CA VAL A 494 -11.38 -21.32 8.40
C VAL A 494 -11.77 -22.17 7.20
N SER A 495 -10.96 -23.16 6.82
CA SER A 495 -11.29 -24.05 5.69
C SER A 495 -12.56 -24.86 5.90
N SER A 496 -12.93 -25.13 7.16
CA SER A 496 -14.16 -25.85 7.50
C SER A 496 -15.40 -24.94 7.54
N HIS A 497 -15.22 -23.62 7.68
CA HIS A 497 -16.30 -22.64 7.88
C HIS A 497 -16.40 -21.59 6.76
N VAL A 498 -15.76 -21.81 5.61
CA VAL A 498 -15.71 -20.85 4.48
C VAL A 498 -17.09 -20.27 4.13
N ARG A 499 -18.15 -21.11 4.08
CA ARG A 499 -19.51 -20.65 3.77
C ARG A 499 -20.06 -19.67 4.80
N LEU A 500 -19.91 -20.00 6.08
CA LEU A 500 -20.35 -19.14 7.19
C LEU A 500 -19.57 -17.83 7.23
N ILE A 501 -18.25 -17.89 6.98
CA ILE A 501 -17.40 -16.70 6.94
C ILE A 501 -17.82 -15.78 5.79
N MET A 502 -18.10 -16.33 4.59
CA MET A 502 -18.58 -15.52 3.47
C MET A 502 -19.93 -14.87 3.76
N ILE A 503 -20.91 -15.63 4.29
CA ILE A 503 -22.23 -15.08 4.66
C ILE A 503 -22.08 -14.01 5.74
N GLY A 504 -21.29 -14.29 6.77
CA GLY A 504 -20.98 -13.34 7.84
C GLY A 504 -20.31 -12.06 7.31
N THR A 505 -19.42 -12.19 6.32
CA THR A 505 -18.76 -11.04 5.68
C THR A 505 -19.78 -10.18 4.90
N ILE A 506 -20.68 -10.80 4.13
CA ILE A 506 -21.73 -10.09 3.39
C ILE A 506 -22.64 -9.35 4.37
N MET A 507 -23.06 -10.01 5.46
CA MET A 507 -23.86 -9.38 6.50
C MET A 507 -23.12 -8.23 7.18
N ALA A 508 -21.82 -8.40 7.48
CA ALA A 508 -21.00 -7.34 8.05
C ALA A 508 -20.89 -6.13 7.11
N GLN A 509 -20.67 -6.34 5.81
CA GLN A 509 -20.66 -5.27 4.82
C GLN A 509 -22.00 -4.52 4.78
N LEU A 510 -23.13 -5.24 4.71
CA LEU A 510 -24.46 -4.63 4.72
C LEU A 510 -24.73 -3.87 6.03
N LEU A 511 -24.27 -4.40 7.17
CA LEU A 511 -24.37 -3.72 8.47
C LEU A 511 -23.48 -2.47 8.55
N ILE A 512 -22.28 -2.49 7.96
CA ILE A 512 -21.41 -1.31 7.89
C ILE A 512 -22.10 -0.22 7.05
N LEU A 513 -22.59 -0.56 5.84
CA LEU A 513 -23.30 0.39 4.99
C LEU A 513 -24.60 0.89 5.67
N GLY A 514 -25.38 -0.01 6.26
CA GLY A 514 -26.59 0.32 7.02
C GLY A 514 -26.29 1.20 8.25
N GLY A 515 -25.19 0.92 8.95
CA GLY A 515 -24.72 1.72 10.08
C GLY A 515 -24.32 3.13 9.65
N MET A 516 -23.58 3.26 8.54
CA MET A 516 -23.26 4.56 7.95
C MET A 516 -24.53 5.36 7.63
N ILE A 517 -25.56 4.70 7.09
CA ILE A 517 -26.86 5.31 6.81
C ILE A 517 -27.53 5.79 8.09
N VAL A 518 -27.65 4.92 9.10
CA VAL A 518 -28.37 5.22 10.35
C VAL A 518 -27.70 6.36 11.10
N VAL A 519 -26.38 6.29 11.29
CA VAL A 519 -25.60 7.32 12.01
C VAL A 519 -25.79 8.70 11.37
N GLN A 520 -25.91 8.76 10.06
CA GLN A 520 -26.03 10.02 9.32
C GLN A 520 -27.48 10.45 9.11
N ALA A 521 -28.45 9.54 9.24
CA ALA A 521 -29.88 9.84 9.19
C ALA A 521 -30.41 10.36 10.52
N VAL A 522 -29.86 9.93 11.66
CA VAL A 522 -30.33 10.32 13.00
C VAL A 522 -30.41 11.85 13.19
N PRO A 523 -29.38 12.66 12.87
CA PRO A 523 -29.48 14.11 13.00
C PRO A 523 -30.54 14.73 12.09
N LEU A 524 -30.86 14.11 10.95
CA LEU A 524 -31.84 14.63 9.99
C LEU A 524 -33.29 14.32 10.38
N VAL A 525 -33.50 13.29 11.22
CA VAL A 525 -34.83 12.89 11.72
C VAL A 525 -35.13 13.53 13.08
N TYR A 526 -34.14 13.59 13.98
CA TYR A 526 -34.31 14.07 15.35
C TYR A 526 -33.73 15.48 15.59
N GLY A 527 -33.08 16.09 14.60
CA GLY A 527 -32.48 17.40 14.72
C GLY A 527 -33.47 18.53 14.51
N GLU A 528 -33.30 19.60 15.27
CA GLU A 528 -34.01 20.86 15.05
C GLU A 528 -33.43 21.57 13.80
N THR A 529 -34.29 22.18 12.99
CA THR A 529 -33.84 22.89 11.79
C THR A 529 -33.33 24.28 12.15
N ILE A 530 -32.08 24.58 11.78
CA ILE A 530 -31.44 25.88 11.93
C ILE A 530 -30.96 26.39 10.56
N VAL A 531 -30.83 27.71 10.41
CA VAL A 531 -30.32 28.32 9.18
C VAL A 531 -29.04 29.09 9.49
N LEU A 532 -27.98 28.81 8.72
CA LEU A 532 -26.70 29.51 8.79
C LEU A 532 -26.41 30.23 7.47
N GLN A 533 -25.80 31.40 7.55
CA GLN A 533 -25.36 32.16 6.37
C GLN A 533 -24.06 31.59 5.81
N VAL A 534 -24.01 31.40 4.49
CA VAL A 534 -22.82 30.88 3.79
C VAL A 534 -21.96 32.04 3.27
N ASN A 535 -20.67 32.00 3.58
CA ASN A 535 -19.69 32.99 3.17
C ASN A 535 -18.91 32.58 1.89
N PRO A 536 -18.37 33.57 1.16
CA PRO A 536 -17.53 33.32 -0.01
C PRO A 536 -16.22 32.61 0.36
N ILE A 537 -15.82 31.62 -0.44
CA ILE A 537 -14.51 30.95 -0.40
C ILE A 537 -13.78 31.12 -1.73
N ASP A 538 -12.46 31.28 -1.64
CA ASP A 538 -11.53 31.32 -2.77
C ASP A 538 -11.23 29.87 -3.23
N PRO A 539 -11.55 29.48 -4.49
CA PRO A 539 -11.64 28.07 -4.90
C PRO A 539 -10.31 27.30 -4.81
N ARG A 540 -10.39 25.99 -4.55
CA ARG A 540 -9.27 25.04 -4.66
C ARG A 540 -9.60 23.91 -5.65
N ASP A 541 -8.62 23.68 -6.53
CA ASP A 541 -8.29 22.50 -7.34
C ASP A 541 -9.36 21.90 -8.29
N PRO A 542 -9.16 21.98 -9.64
CA PRO A 542 -10.10 21.48 -10.65
C PRO A 542 -10.30 19.95 -10.70
N PHE A 543 -9.58 19.16 -9.90
CA PHE A 543 -9.58 17.69 -10.00
C PHE A 543 -10.53 16.95 -9.03
N ARG A 544 -11.39 17.65 -8.26
CA ARG A 544 -12.29 17.03 -7.27
C ARG A 544 -13.79 17.03 -7.68
N GLY A 545 -14.15 16.87 -8.94
CA GLY A 545 -15.56 16.86 -9.37
C GLY A 545 -16.34 18.13 -8.97
N ASP A 546 -17.66 18.15 -9.17
CA ASP A 546 -18.50 19.33 -8.86
C ASP A 546 -19.07 19.27 -7.43
N TYR A 547 -18.42 19.98 -6.50
CA TYR A 547 -18.92 20.21 -5.15
C TYR A 547 -18.65 21.66 -4.73
N VAL A 548 -19.51 22.19 -3.86
CA VAL A 548 -19.39 23.56 -3.34
C VAL A 548 -18.83 23.47 -1.93
N ILE A 549 -17.65 24.07 -1.71
CA ILE A 549 -17.12 24.29 -0.36
C ILE A 549 -17.89 25.47 0.27
N LEU A 550 -18.42 25.26 1.47
CA LEU A 550 -19.20 26.22 2.23
C LEU A 550 -18.33 26.74 3.38
N ASP A 551 -18.19 28.06 3.47
CA ASP A 551 -17.66 28.73 4.66
C ASP A 551 -18.83 29.27 5.48
N TYR A 552 -18.69 29.31 6.79
CA TYR A 552 -19.75 29.81 7.67
C TYR A 552 -19.20 30.93 8.54
N GLU A 553 -20.04 31.94 8.82
CA GLU A 553 -19.67 33.03 9.72
C GLU A 553 -19.29 32.51 11.12
N ILE A 554 -19.97 31.45 11.58
CA ILE A 554 -19.68 30.79 12.84
C ILE A 554 -18.23 30.28 12.93
N ASN A 555 -17.62 29.90 11.81
CA ASN A 555 -16.24 29.40 11.76
C ASN A 555 -15.24 30.53 12.05
N ARG A 556 -15.39 31.66 11.34
CA ARG A 556 -14.51 32.83 11.49
C ARG A 556 -14.62 33.46 12.87
N ASN A 557 -15.84 33.62 13.38
CA ASN A 557 -16.08 34.26 14.66
C ASN A 557 -15.56 33.37 15.82
N ALA A 558 -15.84 32.07 15.78
CA ALA A 558 -15.34 31.12 16.76
C ALA A 558 -13.80 31.01 16.75
N ALA A 559 -13.20 31.01 15.56
CA ALA A 559 -11.75 31.02 15.41
C ALA A 559 -11.12 32.29 15.95
N ALA A 560 -11.72 33.46 15.68
CA ALA A 560 -11.23 34.74 16.17
C ALA A 560 -11.26 34.82 17.71
N GLU A 561 -12.33 34.35 18.34
CA GLU A 561 -12.44 34.32 19.81
C GLU A 561 -11.36 33.42 20.45
N MET A 562 -11.11 32.24 19.87
CA MET A 562 -10.07 31.32 20.38
C MET A 562 -8.63 31.79 20.10
N LEU A 563 -8.39 32.45 18.97
CA LEU A 563 -7.04 32.88 18.54
C LEU A 563 -6.63 34.25 19.10
N HIS A 564 -7.58 35.10 19.45
CA HIS A 564 -7.33 36.48 19.93
C HIS A 564 -7.79 36.75 21.37
N GLY A 565 -8.24 35.72 22.10
CA GLY A 565 -8.62 35.84 23.51
C GLY A 565 -7.43 36.12 24.46
N PRO A 566 -7.70 36.68 25.67
CA PRO A 566 -6.66 37.02 26.63
C PRO A 566 -5.90 35.77 27.10
N GLY A 567 -4.60 35.68 26.76
CA GLY A 567 -3.72 34.54 27.08
C GLY A 567 -3.23 33.71 25.88
N ALA A 568 -3.58 34.10 24.65
CA ALA A 568 -3.24 33.36 23.44
C ALA A 568 -1.74 33.44 23.06
N ASN A 569 -0.95 32.45 23.45
CA ASN A 569 0.37 32.20 22.87
C ASN A 569 0.22 31.42 21.54
N GLN A 570 0.05 32.16 20.43
CA GLN A 570 -0.48 31.72 19.13
C GLN A 570 0.08 30.42 18.55
N ARG A 571 1.37 30.10 18.74
CA ARG A 571 2.03 28.92 18.14
C ARG A 571 1.98 27.65 18.99
N ARG A 572 1.79 27.78 20.32
CA ARG A 572 1.81 26.64 21.25
C ARG A 572 0.39 26.10 21.53
N LEU A 573 -0.62 26.97 21.46
CA LEU A 573 -2.03 26.61 21.64
C LEU A 573 -2.60 25.88 20.42
N THR A 574 -2.38 26.36 19.21
CA THR A 574 -2.90 25.76 17.97
C THR A 574 -2.45 24.30 17.83
N ARG A 575 -1.16 24.00 18.04
CA ARG A 575 -0.65 22.61 17.92
C ARG A 575 -1.28 21.64 18.95
N ASN A 576 -1.68 22.12 20.13
CA ASN A 576 -2.33 21.30 21.16
C ASN A 576 -3.86 21.19 21.00
N LEU A 577 -4.44 22.04 20.17
CA LEU A 577 -5.88 22.10 19.90
C LEU A 577 -6.29 21.37 18.62
N ILE A 578 -5.36 21.16 17.66
CA ILE A 578 -5.61 20.35 16.46
C ILE A 578 -6.20 18.98 16.85
N ASP A 579 -7.23 18.56 16.12
CA ASP A 579 -8.04 17.36 16.34
C ASP A 579 -8.86 17.31 17.65
N ARG A 580 -8.82 18.34 18.50
CA ARG A 580 -9.72 18.41 19.65
C ARG A 580 -11.14 18.76 19.23
N THR A 581 -12.09 18.13 19.91
CA THR A 581 -13.49 18.49 19.81
C THR A 581 -13.70 19.83 20.51
N ILE A 582 -14.35 20.76 19.82
CA ILE A 582 -14.74 22.07 20.32
C ILE A 582 -16.26 22.22 20.22
N TYR A 583 -16.83 23.00 21.13
CA TYR A 583 -18.26 23.29 21.18
C TYR A 583 -18.45 24.79 21.03
N VAL A 584 -19.28 25.18 20.05
CA VAL A 584 -19.64 26.57 19.78
C VAL A 584 -21.11 26.74 20.12
N THR A 585 -21.43 27.63 21.06
CA THR A 585 -22.82 27.96 21.37
C THR A 585 -23.43 28.79 20.23
N LEU A 586 -24.73 28.66 20.00
CA LEU A 586 -25.45 29.35 18.92
C LEU A 586 -26.46 30.34 19.52
N GLU A 587 -26.39 31.58 19.07
CA GLU A 587 -27.30 32.67 19.47
C GLU A 587 -28.11 33.15 18.26
N PRO A 588 -29.35 33.64 18.45
CA PRO A 588 -30.12 34.29 17.39
C PRO A 588 -29.42 35.56 16.91
N ASP A 589 -29.28 35.68 15.59
CA ASP A 589 -28.73 36.86 14.93
C ASP A 589 -29.81 37.97 14.86
N PRO A 590 -29.47 39.28 14.86
CA PRO A 590 -30.43 40.38 14.79
C PRO A 590 -31.36 40.37 13.56
N ASP A 591 -31.04 39.65 12.48
CA ASP A 591 -31.94 39.44 11.33
C ASP A 591 -33.13 38.50 11.67
N GLY A 592 -33.10 37.80 12.81
CA GLY A 592 -34.15 36.88 13.26
C GLY A 592 -34.26 35.59 12.45
N LYS A 593 -33.52 35.48 11.34
CA LYS A 593 -33.51 34.34 10.41
C LYS A 593 -32.32 33.40 10.62
N HIS A 594 -31.14 33.94 10.90
CA HIS A 594 -29.90 33.18 11.04
C HIS A 594 -29.47 33.01 12.50
N LEU A 595 -28.62 32.00 12.76
CA LEU A 595 -27.93 31.83 14.04
C LEU A 595 -26.46 32.22 13.88
N ARG A 596 -25.93 32.93 14.88
CA ARG A 596 -24.52 33.34 14.96
C ARG A 596 -23.77 32.56 16.05
N ALA A 597 -22.44 32.55 15.97
CA ALA A 597 -21.60 31.94 16.99
C ALA A 597 -21.59 32.79 18.26
N GLY A 598 -21.91 32.17 19.38
CA GLY A 598 -21.65 32.67 20.72
C GLY A 598 -20.30 32.13 21.25
N LYS A 599 -20.22 31.88 22.56
CA LYS A 599 -19.01 31.40 23.23
C LYS A 599 -18.50 30.05 22.69
N VAL A 600 -17.18 29.95 22.60
CA VAL A 600 -16.45 28.71 22.23
C VAL A 600 -15.78 28.09 23.45
N GLY A 601 -15.91 26.77 23.60
CA GLY A 601 -15.29 26.02 24.70
C GLY A 601 -14.86 24.61 24.31
N LEU A 602 -13.96 24.03 25.12
CA LEU A 602 -13.58 22.61 25.03
C LEU A 602 -14.55 21.70 25.80
N GLU A 603 -15.35 22.28 26.70
CA GLU A 603 -16.34 21.56 27.50
C GLU A 603 -17.73 21.71 26.88
N ARG A 604 -18.54 20.66 27.06
CA ARG A 604 -19.91 20.62 26.56
C ARG A 604 -20.75 21.69 27.29
N PRO A 605 -21.43 22.61 26.57
CA PRO A 605 -22.30 23.60 27.19
C PRO A 605 -23.46 22.94 27.94
N VAL A 606 -23.74 23.43 29.15
CA VAL A 606 -24.83 22.92 30.01
C VAL A 606 -26.20 23.42 29.54
N ASN A 607 -26.26 24.64 28.97
CA ASN A 607 -27.49 25.30 28.52
C ASN A 607 -27.27 25.96 27.15
N GLY A 608 -28.35 26.04 26.35
CA GLY A 608 -28.35 26.68 25.03
C GLY A 608 -28.06 25.73 23.87
N LYS A 609 -28.38 26.17 22.65
CA LYS A 609 -28.05 25.44 21.42
C LYS A 609 -26.55 25.51 21.19
N TYR A 610 -25.95 24.41 20.74
CA TYR A 610 -24.52 24.40 20.43
C TYR A 610 -24.23 23.46 19.27
N ILE A 611 -23.17 23.75 18.53
CA ILE A 611 -22.64 22.94 17.45
C ILE A 611 -21.26 22.41 17.84
N ARG A 612 -21.04 21.13 17.58
CA ARG A 612 -19.79 20.42 17.80
C ARG A 612 -18.94 20.53 16.54
N GLY A 613 -17.69 20.98 16.68
CA GLY A 613 -16.70 21.01 15.61
C GLY A 613 -15.38 20.36 16.03
N ARG A 614 -14.46 20.26 15.07
CA ARG A 614 -13.09 19.83 15.29
C ARG A 614 -12.14 20.92 14.82
N PHE A 615 -11.13 21.24 15.62
CA PHE A 615 -10.11 22.19 15.20
C PHE A 615 -9.16 21.54 14.19
N THR A 616 -8.91 22.21 13.08
CA THR A 616 -8.09 21.72 11.96
C THR A 616 -6.83 22.57 11.80
N ASN A 617 -5.93 22.12 10.93
CA ASN A 617 -4.73 22.87 10.55
C ASN A 617 -4.95 23.75 9.30
N ASP A 618 -6.20 23.97 8.87
CA ASP A 618 -6.49 24.87 7.75
C ASP A 618 -6.62 26.31 8.24
N ASN A 619 -5.70 27.19 7.83
CA ASN A 619 -5.72 28.60 8.19
C ASN A 619 -6.96 29.35 7.69
N ARG A 620 -7.65 28.85 6.65
CA ARG A 620 -8.88 29.46 6.11
C ARG A 620 -10.15 28.93 6.80
N GLN A 621 -10.13 27.66 7.23
CA GLN A 621 -11.23 26.99 7.94
C GLN A 621 -10.69 26.23 9.16
N PRO A 622 -10.27 26.95 10.21
CA PRO A 622 -9.62 26.36 11.39
C PRO A 622 -10.57 25.48 12.20
N ILE A 623 -11.87 25.54 11.96
CA ILE A 623 -12.88 24.70 12.60
C ILE A 623 -13.70 23.98 11.53
N GLN A 624 -13.84 22.66 11.63
CA GLN A 624 -14.75 21.87 10.79
C GLN A 624 -15.93 21.35 11.61
N PHE A 625 -17.14 21.63 11.16
CA PHE A 625 -18.40 21.20 11.76
C PHE A 625 -19.05 20.00 11.02
N GLY A 626 -18.48 19.58 9.88
CA GLY A 626 -18.98 18.45 9.07
C GLY A 626 -20.13 18.82 8.14
N ILE A 627 -20.26 20.10 7.84
CA ILE A 627 -21.29 20.73 6.99
C ILE A 627 -20.67 21.62 5.89
N GLU A 628 -19.36 21.62 5.75
CA GLU A 628 -18.58 22.48 4.86
C GLU A 628 -18.57 22.02 3.39
N ALA A 629 -19.13 20.85 3.08
CA ALA A 629 -19.16 20.31 1.72
C ALA A 629 -20.59 20.06 1.24
N PHE A 630 -20.93 20.55 0.05
CA PHE A 630 -22.18 20.23 -0.65
C PHE A 630 -21.92 19.73 -2.08
N TYR A 631 -22.01 18.41 -2.27
CA TYR A 631 -21.94 17.73 -3.56
C TYR A 631 -23.16 18.00 -4.42
N VAL A 632 -22.92 18.34 -5.68
CA VAL A 632 -23.94 18.58 -6.71
C VAL A 632 -23.64 17.80 -7.98
N GLN A 633 -24.59 17.75 -8.92
CA GLN A 633 -24.33 17.20 -10.23
C GLN A 633 -23.29 18.01 -11.00
N GLU A 634 -22.59 17.30 -11.89
CA GLU A 634 -21.63 17.87 -12.82
C GLU A 634 -22.26 19.02 -13.63
N GLY A 635 -21.58 20.17 -13.69
CA GLY A 635 -22.02 21.40 -14.33
C GLY A 635 -22.82 22.38 -13.44
N LYS A 636 -23.27 21.98 -12.24
CA LYS A 636 -24.08 22.85 -11.34
C LYS A 636 -23.27 23.55 -10.26
N GLY A 637 -22.07 23.08 -9.94
CA GLY A 637 -21.20 23.64 -8.90
C GLY A 637 -20.94 25.14 -9.10
N LEU A 638 -20.56 25.50 -10.32
CA LEU A 638 -20.19 26.87 -10.70
C LEU A 638 -21.33 27.90 -10.52
N LYS A 639 -22.60 27.49 -10.68
CA LYS A 639 -23.77 28.36 -10.43
C LYS A 639 -23.93 28.65 -8.94
N LEU A 640 -23.79 27.62 -8.11
CA LEU A 640 -23.90 27.74 -6.66
C LEU A 640 -22.70 28.47 -6.06
N GLU A 641 -21.50 28.30 -6.61
CA GLU A 641 -20.32 29.08 -6.22
C GLU A 641 -20.51 30.58 -6.51
N LYS A 642 -21.08 30.94 -7.66
CA LYS A 642 -21.45 32.33 -7.97
C LYS A 642 -22.47 32.89 -6.98
N LEU A 643 -23.50 32.11 -6.65
CA LEU A 643 -24.51 32.50 -5.66
C LEU A 643 -23.92 32.67 -4.25
N ARG A 644 -23.06 31.74 -3.82
CA ARG A 644 -22.29 31.81 -2.58
C ARG A 644 -21.41 33.07 -2.54
N ASN A 645 -20.65 33.33 -3.61
CA ASN A 645 -19.77 34.49 -3.70
C ASN A 645 -20.55 35.82 -3.69
N SER A 646 -21.80 35.81 -4.16
CA SER A 646 -22.72 36.94 -4.05
C SER A 646 -23.48 37.04 -2.71
N ARG A 647 -23.16 36.19 -1.72
CA ARG A 647 -23.84 36.07 -0.41
C ARG A 647 -25.35 35.81 -0.48
N LYS A 648 -25.84 35.23 -1.58
CA LYS A 648 -27.26 34.88 -1.79
C LYS A 648 -27.58 33.42 -1.43
N LEU A 649 -26.77 32.82 -0.57
CA LEU A 649 -26.84 31.39 -0.27
C LEU A 649 -26.89 31.18 1.25
N SER A 650 -27.95 30.54 1.70
CA SER A 650 -28.15 30.13 3.09
C SER A 650 -28.17 28.60 3.18
N ALA A 651 -27.66 28.04 4.28
CA ALA A 651 -27.63 26.61 4.52
C ALA A 651 -28.69 26.22 5.57
N GLU A 652 -29.60 25.32 5.20
CA GLU A 652 -30.52 24.69 6.15
C GLU A 652 -29.84 23.47 6.76
N ILE A 653 -29.69 23.47 8.08
CA ILE A 653 -28.93 22.49 8.83
C ILE A 653 -29.83 21.86 9.89
N ALA A 654 -29.77 20.54 10.01
CA ALA A 654 -30.37 19.81 11.11
C ALA A 654 -29.38 19.72 12.27
N LEU A 655 -29.71 20.32 13.41
CA LEU A 655 -28.90 20.34 14.62
C LEU A 655 -29.50 19.38 15.65
N SER A 656 -28.71 18.36 16.02
CA SER A 656 -29.13 17.39 17.03
C SER A 656 -28.87 17.89 18.48
N PRO A 657 -29.57 17.37 19.51
CA PRO A 657 -29.45 17.83 20.91
C PRO A 657 -28.05 17.67 21.54
N TRP A 658 -27.24 16.79 20.96
CA TRP A 658 -25.84 16.52 21.30
C TRP A 658 -24.83 17.34 20.49
N GLY A 659 -25.29 18.25 19.62
CA GLY A 659 -24.49 19.23 18.89
C GLY A 659 -23.95 18.78 17.53
N GLN A 660 -24.33 17.59 17.04
CA GLN A 660 -23.97 17.16 15.70
C GLN A 660 -24.87 17.87 14.68
N ALA A 661 -24.27 18.54 13.71
CA ALA A 661 -24.94 19.25 12.63
C ALA A 661 -24.90 18.46 11.33
N LYS A 662 -25.98 18.53 10.54
CA LYS A 662 -26.01 18.00 9.17
C LYS A 662 -26.69 18.93 8.19
N LEU A 663 -26.03 19.17 7.06
CA LEU A 663 -26.57 19.97 5.97
C LEU A 663 -27.75 19.23 5.34
N ARG A 664 -28.90 19.89 5.26
CA ARG A 664 -30.13 19.33 4.67
C ARG A 664 -30.29 19.76 3.22
N ARG A 665 -30.14 21.07 2.97
CA ARG A 665 -30.18 21.69 1.63
C ARG A 665 -29.62 23.10 1.67
N LEU A 666 -29.33 23.63 0.49
CA LEU A 666 -29.03 25.04 0.29
C LEU A 666 -30.30 25.79 -0.12
N ILE A 667 -30.49 26.98 0.44
CA ILE A 667 -31.57 27.92 0.14
C ILE A 667 -30.94 29.08 -0.63
N VAL A 668 -31.44 29.33 -1.84
CA VAL A 668 -31.08 30.54 -2.59
C VAL A 668 -31.97 31.67 -2.08
N GLU A 669 -31.36 32.75 -1.65
CA GLU A 669 -32.10 33.94 -1.24
C GLU A 669 -32.42 34.75 -2.50
N ASP A 670 -33.62 34.52 -3.02
CA ASP A 670 -34.16 35.32 -4.10
C ASP A 670 -34.39 36.74 -3.57
N GLY A 671 -33.60 37.69 -4.09
CA GLY A 671 -33.93 39.09 -3.99
C GLY A 671 -35.16 39.34 -4.86
N GLU A 672 -36.29 39.56 -4.19
CA GLU A 672 -37.61 39.96 -4.71
C GLU A 672 -38.55 38.85 -5.19
N GLY A 673 -39.80 39.00 -4.77
CA GLY A 673 -40.90 38.09 -5.08
C GLY A 673 -41.48 38.25 -6.48
N ARG A 674 -42.30 37.23 -6.79
CA ARG A 674 -43.08 36.91 -8.00
C ARG A 674 -42.45 35.89 -8.93
#